data_AF-A5CN88-F1
#
_entry.id   AF-A5CN88-F1
#
_cell.length_a   1.000
_cell.length_b   1.000
_cell.length_c   1.000
_cell.angle_alpha   90.00
_cell.angle_beta   90.00
_cell.angle_gamma   90.00
#
_symmetry.space_group_name_H-M   'P 1'
#
loop_
_entity.id
_entity.type
_entity.pdbx_description
1 polymer ?
#
loop_
_entity_poly.entity_id
_entity_poly.type
_entity_poly.pdbx_seq_one_letter_code
_entity_poly.pdbx_strand_id
1 'polypeptide(L)'
;MSRAMRGSTSRASLGLVGATGAVALAALLALGGLAPLAAHAADVVLARASGVEIIDIDGDTLTAPTPLAEWSAGAAVTRTAASTGDVLKLNTTRTTGLSSTAGPTGASSAIATGELTLRDRPAIVFSGLAVSCTPGGTPAVHVDRLTVGGVDVTADANATPGWSRDLPESVYGATRVIVGSTATGDDGSATTVGIDVEAEAGASEIWRVRAGSVTCAAAAAVPVPTPSASPTPAPTPVPDPDPTPAPGPTPAPDPSPAPAPGRVATGVTVTAPDGTRVIDGQPRVDGLDRSATADSLTASDGSPEHAASVHVETGADGTTTVGVGSFEQLPGSPADPLAEYRWTAFRVYGLTATIMPSGAVSTEFADPGSAVFVDGRWIDTTTDLYTGVDEQGAPRVTVAFGERETAADGTVTVTAVHYRDLTGAHPDVRLGTVVVPPAAGQVVGAYGVGVTAADGTVLVAPQPAATVAAPHASTDAVTGTGTDPDTASTVAVDLGTGDAAGTATVDVGGFRQVPDASTDPLADYRWPALRVNGLHAAVSAADAMTVSFADAGNAVFVDGVWIDTTTDLYTGVDEQGTPRVEVRFGERTVAADGTVTLTALHYRDLTGRHPEVRLGVVTVAAGSGTTPAPDPSPTPVVIVPDTAPTGWSAYGIRATGPSAVTATPVARPDATATGLAPDALAASDADAPSAGDTAADTAGDGAAGQIRASGIRLSSTRGSGSASLDDVDLYPGSRMAVRIRGLRVAVEEGTARVSSDGGLIAGQALAAGDIAPGTRFALPDGGSVLLAEDVTASAARTVTGLHLVDASGLAADVAAGVVTTAAVAVDPSGGSASGAGTGTGTGATGTAAGTPAGGTPAGGTSAGGASVAGTGALAPGALSADGSSPAGTSGANARGSLPRTGSSPASALALAALLLVVGSAAALEARRRRRAHQGRRPARA
;
A
#
# COMPACT_ATOMS: atom_id res chain seq x y z
N MET A 1 -67.11 28.62 15.31
CA MET A 1 -67.37 27.88 14.05
C MET A 1 -66.38 26.71 14.05
N SER A 2 -66.82 25.45 14.16
CA SER A 2 -67.33 24.59 13.07
C SER A 2 -66.19 24.13 12.15
N ARG A 3 -65.86 22.83 11.98
CA ARG A 3 -66.44 21.53 12.41
C ARG A 3 -65.26 20.54 12.68
N ALA A 4 -65.28 19.63 13.66
CA ALA A 4 -66.08 18.39 13.81
C ALA A 4 -65.68 17.28 12.78
N MET A 5 -65.56 15.99 13.12
CA MET A 5 -65.92 15.27 14.37
C MET A 5 -65.26 13.86 14.50
N ARG A 6 -65.30 13.30 15.73
CA ARG A 6 -65.53 11.88 16.18
C ARG A 6 -65.50 10.72 15.15
N GLY A 7 -65.16 9.47 15.50
CA GLY A 7 -64.93 8.79 16.79
C GLY A 7 -64.90 7.25 16.55
N SER A 8 -64.41 6.36 17.43
CA SER A 8 -64.90 5.96 18.77
C SER A 8 -65.39 4.49 18.78
N THR A 9 -64.90 3.66 19.73
CA THR A 9 -65.54 2.43 20.30
C THR A 9 -65.78 1.19 19.37
N SER A 10 -65.80 -0.09 19.80
CA SER A 10 -65.58 -0.74 21.12
C SER A 10 -65.46 -2.29 21.06
N ARG A 11 -64.83 -2.92 22.08
CA ARG A 11 -65.03 -4.30 22.63
C ARG A 11 -64.64 -5.51 21.73
N ALA A 12 -63.75 -6.42 22.16
CA ALA A 12 -63.92 -7.61 23.03
C ALA A 12 -64.57 -8.83 22.29
N SER A 13 -64.24 -10.12 22.54
CA SER A 13 -63.80 -10.78 23.79
C SER A 13 -63.07 -12.13 23.59
N LEU A 14 -62.28 -12.54 24.61
CA LEU A 14 -61.96 -13.91 25.10
C LEU A 14 -61.88 -15.14 24.13
N GLY A 15 -60.69 -15.75 24.08
CA GLY A 15 -60.40 -17.13 23.63
C GLY A 15 -59.39 -17.81 24.58
N LEU A 16 -59.31 -19.15 24.65
CA LEU A 16 -58.90 -19.83 25.90
C LEU A 16 -58.31 -21.27 25.78
N VAL A 17 -57.09 -21.47 26.33
CA VAL A 17 -56.44 -22.72 26.85
C VAL A 17 -56.00 -23.86 25.88
N GLY A 18 -54.81 -24.43 26.17
CA GLY A 18 -54.27 -25.70 25.63
C GLY A 18 -52.79 -25.58 25.20
N ALA A 19 -51.72 -25.99 25.91
CA ALA A 19 -51.48 -26.82 27.12
C ALA A 19 -51.00 -28.29 26.92
N THR A 20 -49.85 -28.47 26.27
CA THR A 20 -48.87 -29.59 26.43
C THR A 20 -47.50 -29.08 25.93
N GLY A 21 -46.33 -29.58 26.34
CA GLY A 21 -45.99 -30.72 27.20
C GLY A 21 -44.73 -31.40 26.63
N ALA A 22 -43.59 -31.27 27.31
CA ALA A 22 -42.30 -31.70 26.76
C ALA A 22 -42.04 -33.22 26.85
N VAL A 23 -41.25 -33.76 25.91
CA VAL A 23 -40.21 -34.82 26.05
C VAL A 23 -39.83 -35.31 24.64
N ALA A 24 -38.54 -35.18 24.25
CA ALA A 24 -37.82 -36.02 23.26
C ALA A 24 -36.40 -35.48 22.98
N LEU A 25 -35.58 -35.23 24.02
CA LEU A 25 -34.13 -35.10 23.80
C LEU A 25 -33.54 -36.50 23.56
N ALA A 26 -32.55 -36.59 22.67
CA ALA A 26 -31.73 -37.79 22.41
C ALA A 26 -32.46 -39.05 21.88
N ALA A 27 -32.88 -39.02 20.60
CA ALA A 27 -33.23 -40.23 19.84
C ALA A 27 -33.09 -40.11 18.31
N LEU A 28 -31.99 -39.53 17.77
CA LEU A 28 -31.64 -39.67 16.34
C LEU A 28 -30.16 -39.32 16.02
N LEU A 29 -29.23 -39.85 16.82
CA LEU A 29 -27.78 -39.83 16.50
C LEU A 29 -27.38 -41.14 15.79
N ALA A 30 -27.87 -41.35 14.57
CA ALA A 30 -27.46 -42.45 13.69
C ALA A 30 -27.88 -42.17 12.23
N LEU A 31 -26.95 -42.37 11.28
CA LEU A 31 -27.14 -42.30 9.81
C LEU A 31 -27.51 -40.88 9.28
N GLY A 32 -26.73 -40.22 8.41
CA GLY A 32 -25.38 -40.53 7.92
C GLY A 32 -25.08 -39.82 6.60
N GLY A 33 -23.97 -39.08 6.53
CA GLY A 33 -23.33 -38.67 5.27
C GLY A 33 -23.98 -37.53 4.47
N LEU A 34 -23.69 -36.28 4.85
CA LEU A 34 -23.47 -35.19 3.89
C LEU A 34 -22.18 -34.45 4.27
N ALA A 35 -21.38 -34.09 3.27
CA ALA A 35 -20.15 -33.33 3.49
C ALA A 35 -20.48 -31.86 3.82
N PRO A 36 -19.69 -31.19 4.68
CA PRO A 36 -19.84 -29.75 4.86
C PRO A 36 -19.47 -29.03 3.56
N LEU A 37 -20.30 -28.08 3.15
CA LEU A 37 -19.85 -27.03 2.23
C LEU A 37 -18.73 -26.27 2.93
N ALA A 38 -17.61 -26.06 2.24
CA ALA A 38 -16.52 -25.25 2.76
C ALA A 38 -16.98 -23.78 2.82
N ALA A 39 -17.34 -23.33 4.02
CA ALA A 39 -17.26 -21.91 4.33
C ALA A 39 -15.82 -21.47 4.02
N HIS A 40 -15.67 -20.36 3.29
CA HIS A 40 -14.34 -19.82 3.06
C HIS A 40 -13.78 -19.40 4.43
N ALA A 41 -12.66 -20.00 4.82
CA ALA A 41 -11.93 -19.52 5.99
C ALA A 41 -11.45 -18.10 5.68
N ALA A 42 -11.65 -17.17 6.60
CA ALA A 42 -10.90 -15.93 6.59
C ALA A 42 -9.40 -16.26 6.71
N ASP A 43 -8.53 -15.44 6.13
CA ASP A 43 -7.09 -15.61 6.29
C ASP A 43 -6.73 -15.60 7.78
N VAL A 44 -6.30 -16.76 8.27
CA VAL A 44 -5.96 -16.94 9.68
C VAL A 44 -4.61 -16.26 9.91
N VAL A 45 -4.63 -15.10 10.55
CA VAL A 45 -3.41 -14.38 10.95
C VAL A 45 -2.65 -15.24 11.96
N LEU A 46 -1.56 -15.88 11.52
CA LEU A 46 -0.82 -16.86 12.31
C LEU A 46 0.11 -16.20 13.33
N ALA A 47 0.60 -15.00 13.01
CA ALA A 47 1.37 -14.14 13.91
C ALA A 47 1.00 -12.66 13.70
N ARG A 48 0.88 -11.91 14.80
CA ARG A 48 0.61 -10.47 14.84
C ARG A 48 1.48 -9.82 15.91
N ALA A 49 2.06 -8.67 15.64
CA ALA A 49 2.73 -7.83 16.62
C ALA A 49 2.29 -6.36 16.44
N SER A 50 2.12 -5.63 17.53
CA SER A 50 1.97 -4.19 17.47
C SER A 50 2.66 -3.44 18.60
N GLY A 51 3.02 -2.18 18.32
CA GLY A 51 3.60 -1.26 19.30
C GLY A 51 2.57 -0.80 20.32
N VAL A 52 1.83 0.28 20.02
CA VAL A 52 0.85 0.87 20.95
C VAL A 52 -0.55 0.93 20.34
N GLU A 53 -1.57 0.60 21.14
CA GLU A 53 -3.01 0.74 20.84
C GLU A 53 -3.67 1.56 21.96
N ILE A 54 -4.50 2.56 21.62
CA ILE A 54 -5.17 3.45 22.60
C ILE A 54 -6.65 3.57 22.23
N ILE A 55 -7.53 3.45 23.23
CA ILE A 55 -8.99 3.39 23.06
C ILE A 55 -9.69 4.40 23.99
N ASP A 56 -10.64 5.17 23.46
CA ASP A 56 -11.42 6.17 24.20
C ASP A 56 -12.62 5.62 24.97
N ILE A 57 -13.17 6.48 25.82
CA ILE A 57 -14.29 6.23 26.74
C ILE A 57 -15.54 5.56 26.12
N ASP A 58 -15.82 5.79 24.84
CA ASP A 58 -16.98 5.23 24.13
C ASP A 58 -16.65 3.91 23.40
N GLY A 59 -15.35 3.66 23.15
CA GLY A 59 -14.80 2.42 22.60
C GLY A 59 -14.06 2.61 21.28
N ASP A 60 -13.93 3.85 20.81
CA ASP A 60 -13.29 4.17 19.53
C ASP A 60 -11.77 4.30 19.67
N THR A 61 -11.05 4.13 18.56
CA THR A 61 -9.59 3.93 18.56
C THR A 61 -8.82 5.23 18.34
N LEU A 62 -8.33 5.84 19.43
CA LEU A 62 -7.51 7.06 19.42
C LEU A 62 -6.09 6.86 18.85
N THR A 63 -5.58 5.63 18.90
CA THR A 63 -4.34 5.24 18.22
C THR A 63 -4.49 3.80 17.78
N ALA A 64 -4.60 3.61 16.47
CA ALA A 64 -4.56 2.29 15.86
C ALA A 64 -3.24 1.61 16.21
N PRO A 65 -3.18 0.26 16.26
CA PRO A 65 -1.98 -0.48 16.63
C PRO A 65 -0.73 -0.01 15.86
N THR A 66 0.16 0.75 16.52
CA THR A 66 1.24 1.50 15.85
C THR A 66 2.61 1.11 16.40
N PRO A 67 3.55 0.62 15.56
CA PRO A 67 3.30 0.04 14.23
C PRO A 67 2.53 -1.29 14.35
N LEU A 68 1.91 -1.76 13.26
CA LEU A 68 1.27 -3.08 13.17
C LEU A 68 2.00 -3.97 12.16
N ALA A 69 2.45 -5.14 12.60
CA ALA A 69 2.97 -6.20 11.75
C ALA A 69 2.05 -7.43 11.84
N GLU A 70 1.60 -7.91 10.69
CA GLU A 70 0.74 -9.09 10.56
C GLU A 70 1.36 -10.07 9.57
N TRP A 71 1.20 -11.37 9.84
CA TRP A 71 1.79 -12.44 9.05
C TRP A 71 0.83 -13.64 8.95
N SER A 72 0.47 -13.98 7.72
CA SER A 72 -0.30 -15.18 7.33
C SER A 72 0.57 -16.20 6.57
N ALA A 73 1.49 -15.73 5.73
CA ALA A 73 2.42 -16.56 4.96
C ALA A 73 3.68 -15.76 4.53
N GLY A 74 4.70 -16.46 4.03
CA GLY A 74 5.88 -15.85 3.41
C GLY A 74 6.97 -15.40 4.40
N ALA A 75 7.73 -14.37 4.03
CA ALA A 75 8.80 -13.82 4.86
C ALA A 75 8.27 -13.08 6.10
N ALA A 76 9.10 -12.91 7.13
CA ALA A 76 8.71 -12.16 8.33
C ALA A 76 8.52 -10.66 8.03
N VAL A 77 7.41 -10.09 8.47
CA VAL A 77 7.08 -8.67 8.34
C VAL A 77 7.61 -7.93 9.57
N THR A 78 8.46 -6.93 9.36
CA THR A 78 8.90 -6.00 10.41
C THR A 78 8.44 -4.58 10.07
N ARG A 79 7.90 -3.87 11.06
CA ARG A 79 7.48 -2.47 10.97
C ARG A 79 8.02 -1.71 12.18
N THR A 80 8.37 -0.44 11.99
CA THR A 80 8.91 0.43 13.03
C THR A 80 8.14 1.76 13.08
N ALA A 81 8.13 2.41 14.25
CA ALA A 81 7.69 3.79 14.39
C ALA A 81 8.65 4.54 15.32
N ALA A 82 9.01 5.78 14.97
CA ALA A 82 9.95 6.57 15.77
C ALA A 82 9.37 6.92 17.14
N SER A 83 8.08 7.30 17.18
CA SER A 83 7.36 7.64 18.40
C SER A 83 5.84 7.62 18.24
N THR A 84 5.11 7.43 19.34
CA THR A 84 3.71 7.87 19.45
C THR A 84 3.65 9.27 20.08
N GLY A 85 2.66 10.07 19.68
CA GLY A 85 2.40 11.37 20.28
C GLY A 85 1.54 11.31 21.55
N ASP A 86 1.24 12.49 22.10
CA ASP A 86 0.20 12.66 23.12
C ASP A 86 -1.15 12.84 22.42
N VAL A 87 -2.06 11.87 22.56
CA VAL A 87 -3.33 11.82 21.77
C VAL A 87 -4.36 12.87 22.19
N LEU A 88 -4.29 13.37 23.42
CA LEU A 88 -5.28 14.22 24.05
C LEU A 88 -4.58 15.20 25.00
N LYS A 89 -4.91 16.50 24.92
CA LYS A 89 -4.18 17.60 25.58
C LYS A 89 -3.96 17.50 27.10
N LEU A 90 -4.75 16.68 27.79
CA LEU A 90 -4.69 16.48 29.25
C LEU A 90 -4.14 15.11 29.66
N ASN A 91 -3.66 14.32 28.70
CA ASN A 91 -3.03 13.02 28.88
C ASN A 91 -1.61 13.04 28.31
N THR A 92 -0.75 12.15 28.78
CA THR A 92 0.52 11.82 28.13
C THR A 92 0.46 10.37 27.65
N THR A 93 0.80 10.14 26.39
CA THR A 93 0.85 8.82 25.73
C THR A 93 2.09 8.64 24.85
N ARG A 94 3.09 9.52 25.01
CA ARG A 94 4.39 9.47 24.31
C ARG A 94 5.14 8.16 24.56
N THR A 95 5.47 7.46 23.48
CA THR A 95 6.42 6.34 23.46
C THR A 95 7.42 6.53 22.33
N THR A 96 8.61 5.90 22.39
CA THR A 96 9.65 6.04 21.36
C THR A 96 10.35 4.72 21.05
N GLY A 97 10.93 4.63 19.85
CA GLY A 97 11.70 3.47 19.39
C GLY A 97 10.87 2.20 19.34
N LEU A 98 9.75 2.23 18.61
CA LEU A 98 8.83 1.11 18.49
C LEU A 98 9.22 0.22 17.31
N SER A 99 9.22 -1.10 17.53
CA SER A 99 9.45 -2.11 16.50
C SER A 99 8.51 -3.30 16.72
N SER A 100 7.91 -3.80 15.65
CA SER A 100 7.02 -4.96 15.69
C SER A 100 7.33 -5.89 14.53
N THR A 101 7.54 -7.17 14.83
CA THR A 101 7.86 -8.23 13.87
C THR A 101 6.86 -9.39 14.01
N ALA A 102 6.33 -9.87 12.89
CA ALA A 102 5.50 -11.07 12.82
C ALA A 102 6.02 -12.02 11.72
N GLY A 103 6.06 -13.31 11.98
CA GLY A 103 6.65 -14.28 11.06
C GLY A 103 6.41 -15.76 11.42
N PRO A 104 6.97 -16.70 10.64
CA PRO A 104 6.74 -18.14 10.83
C PRO A 104 7.24 -18.71 12.16
N THR A 105 8.15 -18.00 12.84
CA THR A 105 8.68 -18.37 14.15
C THR A 105 7.90 -17.78 15.32
N GLY A 106 6.96 -16.85 15.07
CA GLY A 106 6.19 -16.14 16.09
C GLY A 106 6.11 -14.64 15.86
N ALA A 107 5.86 -13.90 16.94
CA ALA A 107 5.72 -12.45 16.93
C ALA A 107 6.49 -11.81 18.08
N SER A 108 7.02 -10.60 17.85
CA SER A 108 7.69 -9.79 18.85
C SER A 108 7.37 -8.31 18.70
N SER A 109 7.23 -7.60 19.81
CA SER A 109 7.07 -6.15 19.87
C SER A 109 8.03 -5.58 20.90
N ALA A 110 8.69 -4.47 20.56
CA ALA A 110 9.67 -3.79 21.39
C ALA A 110 9.43 -2.27 21.38
N ILE A 111 9.57 -1.63 22.53
CA ILE A 111 9.41 -0.18 22.72
C ILE A 111 10.55 0.32 23.60
N ALA A 112 11.37 1.23 23.08
CA ALA A 112 12.55 1.73 23.77
C ALA A 112 12.21 2.54 25.04
N THR A 113 11.23 3.44 24.97
CA THR A 113 10.71 4.20 26.13
C THR A 113 9.22 4.51 26.02
N GLY A 114 8.56 4.75 27.16
CA GLY A 114 7.21 5.30 27.20
C GLY A 114 6.89 6.05 28.49
N GLU A 115 6.06 7.10 28.35
CA GLU A 115 5.49 7.90 29.43
C GLU A 115 3.96 7.93 29.23
N LEU A 116 3.23 7.23 30.10
CA LEU A 116 1.77 7.16 30.09
C LEU A 116 1.21 7.85 31.34
N THR A 117 0.68 9.05 31.18
CA THR A 117 0.09 9.86 32.27
C THR A 117 -1.35 10.17 31.93
N LEU A 118 -2.27 9.32 32.40
CA LEU A 118 -3.70 9.58 32.22
C LEU A 118 -4.16 10.71 33.16
N ARG A 119 -5.19 11.45 32.76
CA ARG A 119 -5.75 12.59 33.49
C ARG A 119 -6.04 12.26 34.95
N ASP A 120 -5.53 13.08 35.86
CA ASP A 120 -5.58 12.89 37.31
C ASP A 120 -5.16 11.47 37.78
N ARG A 121 -4.17 10.86 37.10
CA ARG A 121 -3.44 9.63 37.51
C ARG A 121 -1.94 9.90 37.66
N PRO A 122 -1.22 9.09 38.45
CA PRO A 122 0.24 9.11 38.44
C PRO A 122 0.81 8.64 37.09
N ALA A 123 1.90 9.26 36.65
CA ALA A 123 2.67 8.84 35.48
C ALA A 123 3.18 7.39 35.60
N ILE A 124 3.06 6.65 34.51
CA ILE A 124 3.59 5.30 34.30
C ILE A 124 4.74 5.45 33.30
N VAL A 125 5.98 5.34 33.75
CA VAL A 125 7.18 5.56 32.91
C VAL A 125 7.97 4.27 32.80
N PHE A 126 8.25 3.85 31.56
CA PHE A 126 8.95 2.61 31.27
C PHE A 126 10.06 2.76 30.20
N SER A 127 11.00 1.81 30.19
CA SER A 127 12.00 1.67 29.14
C SER A 127 12.34 0.20 28.89
N GLY A 128 12.77 -0.11 27.66
CA GLY A 128 13.18 -1.46 27.26
C GLY A 128 12.06 -2.48 27.38
N LEU A 129 10.82 -2.11 27.00
CA LEU A 129 9.71 -3.05 26.98
C LEU A 129 9.87 -3.99 25.78
N ALA A 130 9.89 -5.29 26.04
CA ALA A 130 9.94 -6.34 25.03
C ALA A 130 8.88 -7.41 25.31
N VAL A 131 8.13 -7.78 24.28
CA VAL A 131 7.02 -8.75 24.31
C VAL A 131 7.26 -9.73 23.17
N SER A 132 7.15 -11.03 23.41
CA SER A 132 7.23 -12.02 22.33
C SER A 132 6.40 -13.27 22.60
N CYS A 133 5.96 -13.91 21.52
CA CYS A 133 5.34 -15.23 21.52
C CYS A 133 5.90 -16.09 20.40
N THR A 134 5.79 -17.41 20.56
CA THR A 134 6.01 -18.40 19.50
C THR A 134 4.78 -19.30 19.38
N PRO A 135 4.48 -19.90 18.21
CA PRO A 135 3.25 -20.68 18.01
C PRO A 135 3.14 -21.85 19.00
N GLY A 136 2.14 -21.80 19.89
CA GLY A 136 1.96 -22.74 21.00
C GLY A 136 3.03 -22.73 22.10
N GLY A 137 3.94 -21.75 22.11
CA GLY A 137 4.88 -21.52 23.22
C GLY A 137 4.29 -20.64 24.32
N THR A 138 4.95 -20.60 25.48
CA THR A 138 4.64 -19.60 26.51
C THR A 138 5.17 -18.22 26.07
N PRO A 139 4.35 -17.16 26.11
CA PRO A 139 4.82 -15.82 25.78
C PRO A 139 5.82 -15.31 26.84
N ALA A 140 6.70 -14.40 26.42
CA ALA A 140 7.66 -13.73 27.27
C ALA A 140 7.40 -12.22 27.28
N VAL A 141 7.49 -11.61 28.45
CA VAL A 141 7.43 -10.15 28.63
C VAL A 141 8.61 -9.74 29.51
N HIS A 142 9.29 -8.67 29.11
CA HIS A 142 10.38 -8.07 29.86
C HIS A 142 10.29 -6.54 29.80
N VAL A 143 10.77 -5.87 30.86
CA VAL A 143 10.93 -4.42 30.87
C VAL A 143 12.18 -4.06 31.67
N ASP A 144 13.11 -3.29 31.08
CA ASP A 144 14.36 -2.86 31.74
C ASP A 144 14.08 -1.96 32.97
N ARG A 145 13.01 -1.17 32.88
CA ARG A 145 12.56 -0.27 33.94
C ARG A 145 11.06 0.02 33.83
N LEU A 146 10.33 -0.10 34.93
CA LEU A 146 8.94 0.34 35.06
C LEU A 146 8.74 1.08 36.39
N THR A 147 8.21 2.31 36.32
CA THR A 147 7.86 3.11 37.49
C THR A 147 6.41 3.59 37.40
N VAL A 148 5.69 3.60 38.53
CA VAL A 148 4.29 4.05 38.62
C VAL A 148 4.18 5.06 39.76
N GLY A 149 3.99 6.34 39.39
CA GLY A 149 4.05 7.47 40.33
C GLY A 149 5.45 7.69 40.91
N GLY A 150 6.49 7.45 40.11
CA GLY A 150 7.89 7.47 40.55
C GLY A 150 8.33 6.28 41.41
N VAL A 151 7.40 5.40 41.83
CA VAL A 151 7.72 4.16 42.54
C VAL A 151 8.12 3.08 41.54
N ASP A 152 9.36 2.62 41.64
CA ASP A 152 9.90 1.50 40.86
C ASP A 152 9.21 0.18 41.21
N VAL A 153 8.76 -0.55 40.18
CA VAL A 153 8.07 -1.86 40.29
C VAL A 153 8.68 -2.91 39.37
N THR A 154 9.83 -2.60 38.75
CA THR A 154 10.46 -3.40 37.69
C THR A 154 10.68 -4.86 38.09
N ALA A 155 11.06 -5.12 39.35
CA ALA A 155 11.30 -6.48 39.84
C ALA A 155 10.02 -7.30 39.97
N ASP A 156 8.95 -6.73 40.54
CA ASP A 156 7.69 -7.45 40.76
C ASP A 156 6.96 -7.72 39.42
N ALA A 157 7.00 -6.75 38.52
CA ALA A 157 6.40 -6.83 37.18
C ALA A 157 7.08 -7.90 36.30
N ASN A 158 8.40 -7.98 36.31
CA ASN A 158 9.14 -9.03 35.59
C ASN A 158 9.04 -10.42 36.26
N ALA A 159 8.77 -10.49 37.57
CA ALA A 159 8.73 -11.75 38.31
C ALA A 159 7.40 -12.52 38.17
N THR A 160 6.30 -11.85 37.79
CA THR A 160 4.96 -12.45 37.74
C THR A 160 4.24 -12.07 36.43
N PRO A 161 4.08 -12.98 35.46
CA PRO A 161 3.20 -12.75 34.31
C PRO A 161 1.75 -12.50 34.78
N GLY A 162 1.13 -11.44 34.27
CA GLY A 162 -0.16 -10.95 34.77
C GLY A 162 -0.07 -10.16 36.08
N TRP A 163 1.13 -9.72 36.50
CA TRP A 163 1.30 -8.77 37.60
C TRP A 163 0.40 -7.56 37.38
N SER A 164 -0.25 -7.07 38.43
CA SER A 164 -1.04 -5.85 38.33
C SER A 164 -1.04 -5.02 39.60
N ARG A 165 -1.22 -3.71 39.42
CA ARG A 165 -1.25 -2.71 40.49
C ARG A 165 -2.32 -1.68 40.21
N ASP A 166 -3.20 -1.48 41.19
CA ASP A 166 -4.16 -0.37 41.17
C ASP A 166 -3.44 0.97 41.33
N LEU A 167 -3.92 1.97 40.60
CA LEU A 167 -3.56 3.37 40.78
C LEU A 167 -4.37 3.97 41.94
N PRO A 168 -3.96 5.12 42.52
CA PRO A 168 -4.77 5.84 43.51
C PRO A 168 -6.17 6.18 42.97
N GLU A 169 -7.16 6.23 43.87
CA GLU A 169 -8.51 6.67 43.53
C GLU A 169 -8.49 8.07 42.88
N SER A 170 -9.33 8.25 41.86
CA SER A 170 -9.45 9.49 41.10
C SER A 170 -10.91 9.71 40.68
N VAL A 171 -11.25 10.93 40.25
CA VAL A 171 -12.62 11.32 39.89
C VAL A 171 -13.11 10.56 38.66
N TYR A 172 -12.21 10.13 37.78
CA TYR A 172 -12.49 9.38 36.55
C TYR A 172 -12.46 7.85 36.74
N GLY A 173 -12.93 7.36 37.89
CA GLY A 173 -13.05 5.92 38.22
C GLY A 173 -11.75 5.20 38.58
N ALA A 174 -11.86 3.89 38.81
CA ALA A 174 -10.71 3.04 39.12
C ALA A 174 -9.80 2.85 37.88
N THR A 175 -8.50 2.63 38.11
CA THR A 175 -7.53 2.36 37.03
C THR A 175 -6.42 1.43 37.53
N ARG A 176 -6.00 0.51 36.69
CA ARG A 176 -5.02 -0.55 36.99
C ARG A 176 -4.00 -0.66 35.87
N VAL A 177 -2.74 -0.89 36.25
CA VAL A 177 -1.69 -1.31 35.32
C VAL A 177 -1.54 -2.83 35.43
N ILE A 178 -1.46 -3.52 34.31
CA ILE A 178 -1.23 -4.96 34.19
C ILE A 178 -0.01 -5.18 33.31
N VAL A 179 0.87 -6.12 33.66
CA VAL A 179 2.07 -6.47 32.89
C VAL A 179 2.01 -7.95 32.50
N GLY A 180 2.13 -8.24 31.20
CA GLY A 180 2.03 -9.60 30.67
C GLY A 180 0.63 -10.22 30.78
N SER A 181 -0.43 -9.45 30.51
CA SER A 181 -1.78 -10.01 30.40
C SER A 181 -1.87 -10.92 29.16
N THR A 182 -2.27 -12.17 29.35
CA THR A 182 -2.45 -13.15 28.26
C THR A 182 -3.92 -13.57 28.16
N ALA A 183 -4.49 -13.51 26.96
CA ALA A 183 -5.82 -14.01 26.64
C ALA A 183 -5.74 -15.04 25.50
N THR A 184 -6.60 -16.06 25.55
CA THR A 184 -6.67 -17.11 24.52
C THR A 184 -8.00 -17.01 23.79
N GLY A 185 -7.97 -16.99 22.45
CA GLY A 185 -9.15 -16.97 21.60
C GLY A 185 -9.81 -18.35 21.46
N ASP A 186 -11.05 -18.37 20.95
CA ASP A 186 -11.78 -19.63 20.67
C ASP A 186 -11.12 -20.48 19.57
N ASP A 187 -10.23 -19.89 18.78
CA ASP A 187 -9.37 -20.54 17.79
C ASP A 187 -8.07 -21.15 18.38
N GLY A 188 -7.82 -20.90 19.68
CA GLY A 188 -6.59 -21.29 20.37
C GLY A 188 -5.39 -20.35 20.13
N SER A 189 -5.58 -19.20 19.48
CA SER A 189 -4.57 -18.14 19.43
C SER A 189 -4.34 -17.56 20.82
N ALA A 190 -3.11 -17.12 21.11
CA ALA A 190 -2.76 -16.49 22.37
C ALA A 190 -2.27 -15.06 22.12
N THR A 191 -3.03 -14.08 22.60
CA THR A 191 -2.68 -12.65 22.59
C THR A 191 -2.09 -12.26 23.94
N THR A 192 -0.91 -11.64 23.93
CA THR A 192 -0.21 -11.15 25.13
C THR A 192 0.08 -9.67 25.01
N VAL A 193 -0.28 -8.88 26.03
CA VAL A 193 0.08 -7.46 26.13
C VAL A 193 1.19 -7.27 27.16
N GLY A 194 2.21 -6.51 26.80
CA GLY A 194 3.36 -6.16 27.64
C GLY A 194 2.96 -5.29 28.81
N ILE A 195 2.31 -4.15 28.54
CA ILE A 195 1.68 -3.28 29.55
C ILE A 195 0.26 -2.95 29.07
N ASP A 196 -0.77 -3.38 29.80
CA ASP A 196 -2.16 -3.00 29.60
C ASP A 196 -2.58 -2.07 30.76
N VAL A 197 -3.04 -0.86 30.45
CA VAL A 197 -3.51 0.13 31.41
C VAL A 197 -5.01 0.24 31.25
N GLU A 198 -5.76 -0.34 32.18
CA GLU A 198 -7.22 -0.43 32.12
C GLU A 198 -7.88 0.47 33.17
N ALA A 199 -8.80 1.34 32.74
CA ALA A 199 -9.73 2.04 33.61
C ALA A 199 -11.11 1.37 33.61
N GLU A 200 -11.95 1.74 34.58
CA GLU A 200 -13.36 1.36 34.58
C GLU A 200 -14.05 1.87 33.29
N ALA A 201 -14.72 0.97 32.57
CA ALA A 201 -15.28 1.28 31.26
C ALA A 201 -16.34 2.39 31.33
N GLY A 202 -16.17 3.44 30.53
CA GLY A 202 -17.02 4.63 30.57
C GLY A 202 -16.71 5.61 31.71
N ALA A 203 -15.61 5.45 32.46
CA ALA A 203 -15.23 6.34 33.55
C ALA A 203 -14.08 7.32 33.23
N SER A 204 -13.25 7.01 32.23
CA SER A 204 -12.03 7.75 31.88
C SER A 204 -11.94 8.02 30.38
N GLU A 205 -11.48 9.23 30.03
CA GLU A 205 -11.31 9.78 28.67
C GLU A 205 -10.55 8.82 27.75
N ILE A 206 -9.44 8.26 28.25
CA ILE A 206 -8.82 7.04 27.77
C ILE A 206 -9.16 5.95 28.80
N TRP A 207 -9.78 4.85 28.37
CA TRP A 207 -10.05 3.70 29.26
C TRP A 207 -9.09 2.53 29.05
N ARG A 208 -8.43 2.43 27.89
CA ARG A 208 -7.39 1.43 27.67
C ARG A 208 -6.20 1.97 26.89
N VAL A 209 -4.99 1.68 27.39
CA VAL A 209 -3.72 1.78 26.64
C VAL A 209 -3.03 0.44 26.68
N ARG A 210 -2.63 -0.07 25.51
CA ARG A 210 -1.84 -1.31 25.37
C ARG A 210 -0.50 -0.98 24.74
N ALA A 211 0.58 -1.25 25.45
CA ALA A 211 1.95 -1.11 24.96
C ALA A 211 2.60 -2.50 24.84
N GLY A 212 3.10 -2.79 23.63
CA GLY A 212 3.56 -4.09 23.17
C GLY A 212 2.45 -5.13 23.14
N SER A 213 1.86 -5.43 21.99
CA SER A 213 0.93 -6.56 21.84
C SER A 213 1.50 -7.60 20.87
N VAL A 214 1.34 -8.88 21.18
CA VAL A 214 1.67 -9.98 20.27
C VAL A 214 0.58 -11.04 20.29
N THR A 215 0.22 -11.59 19.13
CA THR A 215 -0.68 -12.74 19.00
C THR A 215 0.03 -13.82 18.21
N CYS A 216 0.02 -15.06 18.71
CA CYS A 216 0.49 -16.23 18.00
C CYS A 216 -0.62 -17.30 17.96
N ALA A 217 -0.81 -17.94 16.81
CA ALA A 217 -1.73 -19.06 16.66
C ALA A 217 -1.27 -20.31 17.45
N ALA A 218 -2.20 -21.23 17.69
CA ALA A 218 -1.88 -22.54 18.25
C ALA A 218 -0.90 -23.31 17.35
N ALA A 219 -0.02 -24.14 17.93
CA ALA A 219 1.00 -24.91 17.20
C ALA A 219 0.46 -25.88 16.12
N ALA A 220 -0.85 -26.13 16.08
CA ALA A 220 -1.52 -26.94 15.07
C ALA A 220 -1.96 -26.16 13.81
N ALA A 221 -1.86 -24.83 13.81
CA ALA A 221 -2.39 -23.96 12.75
C ALA A 221 -1.36 -23.54 11.69
N VAL A 222 -0.05 -23.65 11.97
CA VAL A 222 1.01 -23.14 11.08
C VAL A 222 1.32 -24.15 9.96
N PRO A 223 1.15 -23.79 8.67
CA PRO A 223 1.49 -24.66 7.56
C PRO A 223 3.02 -24.73 7.37
N VAL A 224 3.53 -25.93 7.10
CA VAL A 224 4.96 -26.13 6.79
C VAL A 224 5.24 -25.68 5.36
N PRO A 225 6.19 -24.76 5.11
CA PRO A 225 6.39 -24.18 3.78
C PRO A 225 6.97 -25.18 2.78
N THR A 226 6.35 -25.26 1.60
CA THR A 226 6.80 -26.06 0.45
C THR A 226 7.47 -25.18 -0.62
N PRO A 227 8.69 -25.52 -1.09
CA PRO A 227 9.40 -24.71 -2.09
C PRO A 227 8.85 -24.92 -3.51
N SER A 228 8.83 -23.85 -4.31
CA SER A 228 8.61 -23.84 -5.76
C SER A 228 9.45 -22.73 -6.40
N ALA A 229 9.65 -22.76 -7.72
CA ALA A 229 10.64 -21.91 -8.42
C ALA A 229 10.08 -21.27 -9.71
N SER A 230 10.68 -20.14 -10.13
CA SER A 230 10.23 -19.31 -11.26
C SER A 230 10.79 -19.79 -12.61
N PRO A 231 10.06 -19.59 -13.73
CA PRO A 231 10.55 -19.72 -15.11
C PRO A 231 11.17 -18.42 -15.69
N THR A 232 11.55 -18.45 -16.97
CA THR A 232 12.25 -17.40 -17.74
C THR A 232 11.89 -17.51 -19.24
N PRO A 233 11.70 -16.40 -19.99
CA PRO A 233 11.55 -16.38 -21.45
C PRO A 233 12.56 -15.46 -22.18
N ALA A 234 12.64 -15.54 -23.52
CA ALA A 234 13.03 -14.53 -24.55
C ALA A 234 13.08 -15.25 -25.93
N PRO A 235 13.69 -14.73 -27.03
CA PRO A 235 13.92 -13.35 -27.52
C PRO A 235 13.53 -13.21 -29.03
N THR A 236 13.86 -12.10 -29.68
CA THR A 236 13.24 -11.70 -30.98
C THR A 236 14.28 -10.96 -31.92
N PRO A 237 14.03 -10.64 -33.23
CA PRO A 237 15.00 -10.20 -34.31
C PRO A 237 15.08 -8.77 -34.93
N VAL A 238 16.19 -8.59 -35.65
CA VAL A 238 16.77 -7.40 -36.31
C VAL A 238 15.94 -6.75 -37.44
N PRO A 239 15.91 -5.39 -37.50
CA PRO A 239 15.73 -4.59 -38.72
C PRO A 239 16.97 -3.74 -39.14
N ASP A 240 16.92 -3.17 -40.35
CA ASP A 240 17.91 -2.28 -41.02
C ASP A 240 17.12 -1.35 -42.00
N PRO A 241 17.63 -0.22 -42.55
CA PRO A 241 17.82 1.07 -41.86
C PRO A 241 17.12 2.30 -42.52
N ASP A 242 17.43 3.49 -41.95
CA ASP A 242 16.99 4.90 -42.20
C ASP A 242 16.71 5.38 -43.65
N PRO A 243 15.85 6.42 -43.83
CA PRO A 243 16.40 7.71 -44.29
C PRO A 243 15.86 9.00 -43.61
N THR A 244 16.77 9.94 -43.37
CA THR A 244 16.61 11.22 -42.64
C THR A 244 16.01 12.40 -43.43
N PRO A 245 15.29 13.34 -42.78
CA PRO A 245 15.15 14.72 -43.30
C PRO A 245 15.19 15.89 -42.28
N ALA A 246 16.03 16.90 -42.58
CA ALA A 246 15.95 18.37 -42.33
C ALA A 246 15.52 19.01 -40.97
N PRO A 247 16.20 20.08 -40.49
CA PRO A 247 15.80 20.83 -39.28
C PRO A 247 14.67 21.85 -39.48
N GLY A 248 13.85 22.07 -38.44
CA GLY A 248 12.82 23.12 -38.36
C GLY A 248 13.29 24.45 -37.72
N PRO A 249 12.46 25.51 -37.78
CA PRO A 249 12.82 26.87 -37.35
C PRO A 249 12.72 27.13 -35.83
N THR A 250 13.41 28.17 -35.37
CA THR A 250 13.54 28.61 -33.97
C THR A 250 12.20 29.00 -33.31
N PRO A 251 11.95 28.59 -32.04
CA PRO A 251 10.81 29.06 -31.26
C PRO A 251 10.79 30.58 -31.01
N ALA A 252 9.58 31.11 -30.79
CA ALA A 252 9.35 32.47 -30.29
C ALA A 252 9.61 32.54 -28.76
N PRO A 253 9.85 33.74 -28.17
CA PRO A 253 10.04 33.87 -26.73
C PRO A 253 8.78 33.50 -25.95
N ASP A 254 9.00 32.78 -24.84
CA ASP A 254 7.98 32.28 -23.92
C ASP A 254 7.26 33.44 -23.19
N PRO A 255 5.91 33.46 -23.07
CA PRO A 255 5.21 34.41 -22.22
C PRO A 255 5.62 34.27 -20.74
N SER A 256 5.68 35.39 -20.02
CA SER A 256 5.96 35.41 -18.58
C SER A 256 5.01 34.49 -17.81
N PRO A 257 5.51 33.64 -16.89
CA PRO A 257 4.67 32.83 -16.02
C PRO A 257 3.62 33.65 -15.27
N ALA A 258 2.43 33.07 -15.11
CA ALA A 258 1.42 33.58 -14.20
C ALA A 258 1.86 33.35 -12.73
N PRO A 259 1.44 34.20 -11.77
CA PRO A 259 1.72 33.97 -10.36
C PRO A 259 1.04 32.69 -9.87
N ALA A 260 1.73 31.93 -9.03
CA ALA A 260 1.23 30.65 -8.50
C ALA A 260 -0.07 30.85 -7.67
N PRO A 261 -1.08 29.97 -7.84
CA PRO A 261 -2.29 29.98 -7.03
C PRO A 261 -2.05 29.38 -5.64
N GLY A 262 -3.02 29.53 -4.72
CA GLY A 262 -3.07 28.76 -3.48
C GLY A 262 -3.41 29.58 -2.25
N ARG A 263 -2.40 30.05 -1.51
CA ARG A 263 -2.60 30.61 -0.16
C ARG A 263 -3.26 32.00 -0.19
N VAL A 264 -4.33 32.14 0.60
CA VAL A 264 -5.09 33.38 0.80
C VAL A 264 -5.29 33.59 2.29
N ALA A 265 -5.12 34.81 2.80
CA ALA A 265 -5.36 35.15 4.18
C ALA A 265 -6.25 36.41 4.30
N THR A 266 -7.20 36.40 5.24
CA THR A 266 -8.11 37.51 5.51
C THR A 266 -8.26 37.77 7.01
N GLY A 267 -8.31 39.05 7.39
CA GLY A 267 -8.32 39.48 8.78
C GLY A 267 -9.66 39.27 9.48
N VAL A 268 -10.72 39.87 8.95
CA VAL A 268 -12.07 39.87 9.52
C VAL A 268 -13.10 39.61 8.41
N THR A 269 -13.98 38.65 8.65
CA THR A 269 -15.20 38.41 7.86
C THR A 269 -16.41 38.39 8.79
N VAL A 270 -17.47 39.10 8.42
CA VAL A 270 -18.75 39.14 9.15
C VAL A 270 -19.88 38.88 8.16
N THR A 271 -20.70 37.87 8.42
CA THR A 271 -21.82 37.45 7.55
C THR A 271 -23.14 37.60 8.29
N ALA A 272 -24.02 38.46 7.82
CA ALA A 272 -25.34 38.68 8.41
C ALA A 272 -26.28 37.46 8.22
N PRO A 273 -27.37 37.33 9.00
CA PRO A 273 -28.29 36.18 8.93
C PRO A 273 -28.99 35.95 7.57
N ASP A 274 -28.94 36.92 6.64
CA ASP A 274 -29.44 36.77 5.27
C ASP A 274 -28.38 36.27 4.27
N GLY A 275 -27.15 36.03 4.74
CA GLY A 275 -26.00 35.61 3.95
C GLY A 275 -25.17 36.76 3.37
N THR A 276 -25.52 38.02 3.60
CA THR A 276 -24.71 39.16 3.12
C THR A 276 -23.46 39.34 3.98
N ARG A 277 -22.31 39.58 3.33
CA ARG A 277 -21.06 39.88 4.05
C ARG A 277 -20.94 41.38 4.27
N VAL A 278 -21.23 41.80 5.50
CA VAL A 278 -21.14 43.22 5.90
C VAL A 278 -19.69 43.67 6.08
N ILE A 279 -18.78 42.73 6.40
CA ILE A 279 -17.33 42.87 6.25
C ILE A 279 -16.83 41.64 5.48
N ASP A 280 -16.28 41.80 4.27
CA ASP A 280 -15.83 40.69 3.41
C ASP A 280 -14.30 40.55 3.42
N GLY A 281 -13.78 39.79 4.38
CA GLY A 281 -12.39 39.33 4.41
C GLY A 281 -11.32 40.42 4.43
N GLN A 282 -11.49 41.48 5.22
CA GLN A 282 -10.57 42.62 5.25
C GLN A 282 -9.64 42.65 6.48
N PRO A 283 -8.39 43.13 6.37
CA PRO A 283 -7.64 43.27 5.12
C PRO A 283 -7.34 41.87 4.53
N ARG A 284 -6.97 41.83 3.25
CA ARG A 284 -6.70 40.58 2.50
C ARG A 284 -5.26 40.53 2.00
N VAL A 285 -4.67 39.34 2.06
CA VAL A 285 -3.40 38.98 1.41
C VAL A 285 -3.64 37.76 0.51
N ASP A 286 -3.20 37.86 -0.75
CA ASP A 286 -3.19 36.77 -1.71
C ASP A 286 -1.72 36.41 -2.04
N GLY A 287 -1.31 35.16 -1.79
CA GLY A 287 0.05 34.66 -2.02
C GLY A 287 1.08 34.97 -0.92
N LEU A 288 2.34 34.60 -1.20
CA LEU A 288 3.47 34.68 -0.27
C LEU A 288 4.19 36.04 -0.30
N ASP A 289 4.99 36.30 0.74
CA ASP A 289 5.84 37.48 0.95
C ASP A 289 5.07 38.82 0.86
N ARG A 290 3.93 38.88 1.55
CA ARG A 290 2.97 40.00 1.49
C ARG A 290 2.30 40.27 2.82
N SER A 291 2.01 41.53 3.09
CA SER A 291 1.23 41.98 4.24
C SER A 291 0.22 43.07 3.88
N ALA A 292 -0.85 43.17 4.65
CA ALA A 292 -1.89 44.17 4.54
C ALA A 292 -2.46 44.52 5.93
N THR A 293 -2.80 45.79 6.15
CA THR A 293 -3.30 46.29 7.43
C THR A 293 -4.56 47.13 7.27
N ALA A 294 -5.36 47.21 8.34
CA ALA A 294 -6.51 48.10 8.45
C ALA A 294 -6.62 48.64 9.88
N ASP A 295 -6.43 49.96 10.05
CA ASP A 295 -6.52 50.61 11.36
C ASP A 295 -7.93 50.52 11.96
N SER A 296 -8.96 50.53 11.10
CA SER A 296 -10.37 50.40 11.45
C SER A 296 -11.16 49.76 10.30
N LEU A 297 -12.11 48.87 10.64
CA LEU A 297 -13.09 48.27 9.74
C LEU A 297 -14.49 48.42 10.34
N THR A 298 -15.49 48.67 9.52
CA THR A 298 -16.90 48.89 9.92
C THR A 298 -17.83 48.13 9.00
N ALA A 299 -18.93 47.58 9.52
CA ALA A 299 -19.98 46.96 8.73
C ALA A 299 -20.52 47.90 7.64
N SER A 300 -20.60 47.40 6.40
CA SER A 300 -20.93 48.19 5.20
C SER A 300 -22.42 48.54 5.05
N ASP A 301 -23.28 47.88 5.82
CA ASP A 301 -24.71 48.18 5.98
C ASP A 301 -25.00 49.21 7.10
N GLY A 302 -24.01 49.50 7.95
CA GLY A 302 -24.14 50.36 9.13
C GLY A 302 -24.55 49.65 10.42
N SER A 303 -24.49 48.32 10.46
CA SER A 303 -24.67 47.52 11.67
C SER A 303 -23.49 47.69 12.66
N PRO A 304 -23.62 47.30 13.95
CA PRO A 304 -22.70 47.74 15.00
C PRO A 304 -21.35 47.00 15.04
N GLU A 305 -21.00 46.23 14.02
CA GLU A 305 -19.78 45.43 13.96
C GLU A 305 -18.57 46.28 13.53
N HIS A 306 -17.56 46.30 14.39
CA HIS A 306 -16.34 47.11 14.25
C HIS A 306 -15.09 46.28 14.57
N ALA A 307 -14.00 46.54 13.86
CA ALA A 307 -12.68 46.01 14.19
C ALA A 307 -11.62 47.10 14.10
N ALA A 308 -10.54 46.99 14.88
CA ALA A 308 -9.42 47.92 14.86
C ALA A 308 -8.06 47.24 14.95
N SER A 309 -7.05 47.92 14.39
CA SER A 309 -5.65 47.46 14.33
C SER A 309 -5.51 46.03 13.82
N VAL A 310 -6.15 45.75 12.68
CA VAL A 310 -6.10 44.44 12.03
C VAL A 310 -4.88 44.38 11.10
N HIS A 311 -4.11 43.31 11.18
CA HIS A 311 -3.01 43.04 10.26
C HIS A 311 -3.01 41.58 9.81
N VAL A 312 -2.64 41.36 8.55
CA VAL A 312 -2.45 40.05 7.92
C VAL A 312 -1.09 40.08 7.24
N GLU A 313 -0.25 39.09 7.49
CA GLU A 313 1.05 38.91 6.85
C GLU A 313 1.24 37.43 6.49
N THR A 314 1.84 37.15 5.34
CA THR A 314 2.23 35.80 4.93
C THR A 314 3.66 35.84 4.44
N GLY A 315 4.56 35.17 5.16
CA GLY A 315 5.98 35.11 4.86
C GLY A 315 6.30 34.32 3.60
N ALA A 316 7.54 34.44 3.14
CA ALA A 316 8.07 33.67 2.01
C ALA A 316 8.15 32.15 2.28
N ASP A 317 8.11 31.73 3.55
CA ASP A 317 8.05 30.34 3.99
C ASP A 317 6.62 29.74 3.95
N GLY A 318 5.59 30.58 3.79
CA GLY A 318 4.19 30.19 3.90
C GLY A 318 3.61 30.23 5.31
N THR A 319 4.32 30.77 6.31
CA THR A 319 3.72 31.06 7.61
C THR A 319 2.88 32.32 7.51
N THR A 320 1.61 32.24 7.90
CA THR A 320 0.69 33.39 7.93
C THR A 320 0.46 33.84 9.36
N THR A 321 0.66 35.12 9.65
CA THR A 321 0.23 35.75 10.90
C THR A 321 -1.00 36.64 10.65
N VAL A 322 -1.97 36.59 11.56
CA VAL A 322 -3.11 37.51 11.59
C VAL A 322 -3.29 38.04 12.99
N GLY A 323 -3.28 39.37 13.17
CA GLY A 323 -3.63 40.00 14.44
C GLY A 323 -4.84 40.91 14.33
N VAL A 324 -5.65 40.93 15.39
CA VAL A 324 -6.82 41.78 15.55
C VAL A 324 -6.72 42.47 16.92
N GLY A 325 -6.41 43.77 16.91
CA GLY A 325 -6.28 44.56 18.14
C GLY A 325 -7.59 44.62 18.94
N SER A 326 -8.71 44.83 18.25
CA SER A 326 -10.05 44.61 18.79
C SER A 326 -11.06 44.25 17.71
N PHE A 327 -12.07 43.47 18.09
CA PHE A 327 -13.33 43.26 17.36
C PHE A 327 -14.50 43.40 18.34
N GLU A 328 -15.54 44.13 17.95
CA GLU A 328 -16.76 44.31 18.75
C GLU A 328 -18.01 44.17 17.86
N GLN A 329 -18.95 43.32 18.32
CA GLN A 329 -20.30 43.16 17.78
C GLN A 329 -21.28 43.43 18.92
N LEU A 330 -21.96 44.57 18.88
CA LEU A 330 -22.80 45.07 19.98
C LEU A 330 -24.27 45.31 19.56
N PRO A 331 -25.08 44.25 19.36
CA PRO A 331 -26.48 44.38 18.97
C PRO A 331 -27.28 45.30 19.92
N GLY A 332 -27.95 46.30 19.34
CA GLY A 332 -28.71 47.31 20.08
C GLY A 332 -27.90 48.53 20.52
N SER A 333 -26.58 48.55 20.38
CA SER A 333 -25.77 49.77 20.53
C SER A 333 -26.10 50.79 19.43
N PRO A 334 -26.09 52.11 19.69
CA PRO A 334 -25.91 52.79 20.99
C PRO A 334 -27.23 53.01 21.76
N ALA A 335 -28.33 52.38 21.36
CA ALA A 335 -29.67 52.60 21.93
C ALA A 335 -29.89 51.86 23.27
N ASP A 336 -29.27 50.69 23.46
CA ASP A 336 -29.17 50.02 24.76
C ASP A 336 -27.82 50.34 25.43
N PRO A 337 -27.78 51.13 26.51
CA PRO A 337 -26.52 51.45 27.22
C PRO A 337 -25.94 50.25 27.98
N LEU A 338 -26.61 49.10 27.98
CA LEU A 338 -26.10 47.84 28.52
C LEU A 338 -25.76 46.81 27.42
N ALA A 339 -25.77 47.19 26.14
CA ALA A 339 -25.49 46.30 25.01
C ALA A 339 -24.22 45.46 25.22
N GLU A 340 -23.13 46.07 25.69
CA GLU A 340 -21.85 45.40 25.94
C GLU A 340 -21.87 44.32 27.05
N TYR A 341 -22.89 44.29 27.90
CA TYR A 341 -23.08 43.27 28.95
C TYR A 341 -24.20 42.26 28.60
N ARG A 342 -24.79 42.34 27.40
CA ARG A 342 -25.80 41.37 26.95
C ARG A 342 -25.15 40.07 26.51
N TRP A 343 -25.92 38.98 26.56
CA TRP A 343 -25.52 37.69 25.99
C TRP A 343 -25.29 37.76 24.46
N THR A 344 -25.93 38.74 23.79
CA THR A 344 -25.83 39.01 22.35
C THR A 344 -24.56 39.76 21.94
N ALA A 345 -23.76 40.25 22.89
CA ALA A 345 -22.50 40.92 22.59
C ALA A 345 -21.37 39.90 22.40
N PHE A 346 -20.64 40.03 21.30
CA PHE A 346 -19.41 39.29 21.03
C PHE A 346 -18.24 40.28 20.90
N ARG A 347 -17.16 40.09 21.66
CA ARG A 347 -15.97 40.95 21.63
C ARG A 347 -14.69 40.13 21.72
N VAL A 348 -13.66 40.56 21.00
CA VAL A 348 -12.32 39.93 21.01
C VAL A 348 -11.25 41.01 21.09
N TYR A 349 -10.25 40.84 21.95
CA TYR A 349 -9.18 41.83 22.16
C TYR A 349 -7.79 41.20 22.08
N GLY A 350 -6.88 41.86 21.35
CA GLY A 350 -5.47 41.51 21.28
C GLY A 350 -5.17 40.10 20.75
N LEU A 351 -5.99 39.60 19.82
CA LEU A 351 -5.78 38.32 19.15
C LEU A 351 -4.54 38.39 18.25
N THR A 352 -3.69 37.38 18.32
CA THR A 352 -2.64 37.06 17.34
C THR A 352 -2.74 35.58 17.00
N ALA A 353 -2.87 35.24 15.71
CA ALA A 353 -2.95 33.87 15.22
C ALA A 353 -1.80 33.60 14.25
N THR A 354 -1.14 32.44 14.39
CA THR A 354 -0.07 31.99 13.49
C THR A 354 -0.47 30.69 12.83
N ILE A 355 -0.64 30.69 11.51
CA ILE A 355 -1.05 29.55 10.68
C ILE A 355 0.15 29.10 9.84
N MET A 356 0.76 27.98 10.24
CA MET A 356 1.92 27.38 9.59
C MET A 356 1.62 26.93 8.14
N PRO A 357 2.65 26.62 7.31
CA PRO A 357 2.48 26.11 5.96
C PRO A 357 1.52 24.91 5.86
N SER A 358 1.53 24.01 6.85
CA SER A 358 0.68 22.81 6.96
C SER A 358 -0.78 23.06 7.43
N GLY A 359 -1.15 24.33 7.66
CA GLY A 359 -2.46 24.70 8.22
C GLY A 359 -2.63 24.36 9.70
N ALA A 360 -1.56 24.00 10.41
CA ALA A 360 -1.57 23.98 11.88
C ALA A 360 -1.56 25.42 12.40
N VAL A 361 -2.32 25.70 13.46
CA VAL A 361 -2.57 27.06 13.97
C VAL A 361 -2.32 27.17 15.46
N SER A 362 -1.69 28.27 15.88
CA SER A 362 -1.73 28.77 17.26
C SER A 362 -2.54 30.05 17.34
N THR A 363 -3.21 30.28 18.47
CA THR A 363 -3.92 31.52 18.79
C THR A 363 -3.48 32.01 20.16
N GLU A 364 -3.01 33.25 20.22
CA GLU A 364 -2.53 33.93 21.41
C GLU A 364 -3.35 35.21 21.64
N PHE A 365 -3.45 35.65 22.90
CA PHE A 365 -4.20 36.84 23.29
C PHE A 365 -3.38 37.69 24.27
N ALA A 366 -3.43 39.01 24.11
CA ALA A 366 -2.64 39.95 24.90
C ALA A 366 -2.98 39.95 26.41
N ASP A 367 -4.23 39.68 26.78
CA ASP A 367 -4.66 39.32 28.13
C ASP A 367 -5.69 38.18 28.05
N PRO A 368 -5.28 36.90 28.22
CA PRO A 368 -6.20 35.75 28.15
C PRO A 368 -7.36 35.80 29.14
N GLY A 369 -7.23 36.54 30.26
CA GLY A 369 -8.32 36.70 31.24
C GLY A 369 -9.42 37.67 30.79
N SER A 370 -9.12 38.51 29.80
CA SER A 370 -10.00 39.55 29.24
C SER A 370 -10.01 39.51 27.69
N ALA A 371 -9.79 38.33 27.11
CA ALA A 371 -9.54 38.17 25.69
C ALA A 371 -10.82 38.09 24.84
N VAL A 372 -11.78 37.23 25.22
CA VAL A 372 -13.01 36.99 24.46
C VAL A 372 -14.23 37.08 25.36
N PHE A 373 -15.16 37.97 25.01
CA PHE A 373 -16.45 38.14 25.68
C PHE A 373 -17.58 37.60 24.80
N VAL A 374 -18.41 36.72 25.36
CA VAL A 374 -19.58 36.09 24.71
C VAL A 374 -20.54 35.59 25.79
N ASP A 375 -21.84 35.43 25.50
CA ASP A 375 -22.80 34.85 26.46
C ASP A 375 -22.86 35.65 27.80
N GLY A 376 -22.55 36.95 27.75
CA GLY A 376 -22.56 37.85 28.91
C GLY A 376 -21.35 37.71 29.83
N ARG A 377 -20.29 37.01 29.41
CA ARG A 377 -19.10 36.71 30.23
C ARG A 377 -17.82 36.66 29.41
N TRP A 378 -16.69 36.79 30.11
CA TRP A 378 -15.39 36.38 29.57
C TRP A 378 -15.29 34.86 29.56
N ILE A 379 -14.71 34.30 28.50
CA ILE A 379 -14.47 32.85 28.37
C ILE A 379 -12.98 32.52 28.42
N ASP A 380 -12.67 31.31 28.84
CA ASP A 380 -11.32 30.76 28.81
C ASP A 380 -10.92 30.45 27.35
N THR A 381 -9.84 31.05 26.86
CA THR A 381 -9.36 30.86 25.48
C THR A 381 -8.44 29.66 25.32
N THR A 382 -8.27 28.80 26.33
CA THR A 382 -7.49 27.56 26.24
C THR A 382 -8.28 26.36 25.70
N THR A 383 -9.61 26.48 25.60
CA THR A 383 -10.51 25.45 25.04
C THR A 383 -10.79 25.68 23.56
N ASP A 384 -10.66 24.65 22.72
CA ASP A 384 -10.86 24.75 21.26
C ASP A 384 -12.31 25.06 20.84
N LEU A 385 -13.30 24.69 21.66
CA LEU A 385 -14.70 25.00 21.43
C LEU A 385 -15.38 25.42 22.73
N TYR A 386 -15.94 26.62 22.69
CA TYR A 386 -16.86 27.15 23.70
C TYR A 386 -18.30 27.10 23.19
N THR A 387 -19.24 26.70 24.05
CA THR A 387 -20.69 26.71 23.79
C THR A 387 -21.44 27.46 24.89
N GLY A 388 -22.17 28.51 24.52
CA GLY A 388 -23.11 29.22 25.39
C GLY A 388 -24.51 28.61 25.32
N VAL A 389 -25.22 28.61 26.45
CA VAL A 389 -26.54 27.95 26.59
C VAL A 389 -27.53 28.88 27.29
N ASP A 390 -28.82 28.72 26.99
CA ASP A 390 -29.86 29.51 27.64
C ASP A 390 -30.27 28.99 29.03
N GLU A 391 -31.20 29.71 29.67
CA GLU A 391 -31.78 29.37 30.97
C GLU A 391 -32.46 27.98 31.00
N GLN A 392 -32.74 27.38 29.83
CA GLN A 392 -33.34 26.05 29.68
C GLN A 392 -32.28 24.98 29.32
N GLY A 393 -31.01 25.38 29.12
CA GLY A 393 -29.89 24.52 28.76
C GLY A 393 -29.78 24.23 27.25
N ALA A 394 -30.51 24.94 26.40
CA ALA A 394 -30.39 24.81 24.95
C ALA A 394 -29.20 25.64 24.42
N PRO A 395 -28.39 25.12 23.49
CA PRO A 395 -27.23 25.85 22.96
C PRO A 395 -27.69 27.05 22.11
N ARG A 396 -27.03 28.19 22.31
CA ARG A 396 -27.34 29.47 21.65
C ARG A 396 -26.20 30.04 20.82
N VAL A 397 -24.97 29.88 21.27
CA VAL A 397 -23.78 30.45 20.63
C VAL A 397 -22.63 29.48 20.72
N THR A 398 -21.74 29.49 19.72
CA THR A 398 -20.46 28.79 19.78
C THR A 398 -19.33 29.71 19.41
N VAL A 399 -18.18 29.59 20.09
CA VAL A 399 -16.91 30.17 19.66
C VAL A 399 -15.93 29.02 19.49
N ALA A 400 -15.52 28.75 18.26
CA ALA A 400 -14.44 27.80 17.94
C ALA A 400 -13.12 28.55 17.76
N PHE A 401 -12.03 27.97 18.25
CA PHE A 401 -10.67 28.47 18.12
C PHE A 401 -9.86 27.53 17.22
N GLY A 402 -9.19 28.07 16.20
CA GLY A 402 -8.37 27.29 15.27
C GLY A 402 -9.14 26.24 14.44
N GLU A 403 -10.40 26.52 14.09
CA GLU A 403 -11.22 25.58 13.31
C GLU A 403 -10.62 25.31 11.93
N ARG A 404 -10.73 24.05 11.47
CA ARG A 404 -10.13 23.57 10.23
C ARG A 404 -11.18 22.86 9.35
N GLU A 405 -11.58 23.51 8.27
CA GLU A 405 -12.52 23.00 7.25
C GLU A 405 -11.72 22.50 6.03
N THR A 406 -11.59 21.18 5.85
CA THR A 406 -10.93 20.58 4.68
C THR A 406 -11.93 20.36 3.55
N ALA A 407 -11.62 20.85 2.35
CA ALA A 407 -12.40 20.67 1.14
C ALA A 407 -11.96 19.44 0.32
N ALA A 408 -12.80 19.04 -0.64
CA ALA A 408 -12.62 17.83 -1.44
C ALA A 408 -11.41 17.87 -2.41
N ASP A 409 -10.90 19.06 -2.71
CA ASP A 409 -9.69 19.32 -3.50
C ASP A 409 -8.40 19.29 -2.64
N GLY A 410 -8.52 19.02 -1.33
CA GLY A 410 -7.41 19.08 -0.38
C GLY A 410 -7.09 20.48 0.12
N THR A 411 -7.80 21.52 -0.33
CA THR A 411 -7.67 22.87 0.22
C THR A 411 -8.21 22.90 1.65
N VAL A 412 -7.48 23.54 2.56
CA VAL A 412 -7.82 23.62 3.98
C VAL A 412 -8.11 25.07 4.34
N THR A 413 -9.34 25.37 4.75
CA THR A 413 -9.68 26.67 5.34
C THR A 413 -9.49 26.61 6.86
N VAL A 414 -8.54 27.37 7.38
CA VAL A 414 -8.29 27.53 8.82
C VAL A 414 -8.92 28.84 9.28
N THR A 415 -9.68 28.84 10.38
CA THR A 415 -10.26 30.05 10.98
C THR A 415 -9.82 30.19 12.44
N ALA A 416 -9.07 31.24 12.76
CA ALA A 416 -8.47 31.43 14.08
C ALA A 416 -9.51 31.60 15.20
N VAL A 417 -10.57 32.40 14.97
CA VAL A 417 -11.73 32.49 15.87
C VAL A 417 -13.01 32.55 15.05
N HIS A 418 -13.96 31.66 15.32
CA HIS A 418 -15.24 31.58 14.61
C HIS A 418 -16.40 31.63 15.62
N TYR A 419 -17.12 32.76 15.67
CA TYR A 419 -18.34 32.92 16.46
C TYR A 419 -19.57 32.67 15.59
N ARG A 420 -20.50 31.84 16.10
CA ARG A 420 -21.78 31.54 15.46
C ARG A 420 -22.92 31.80 16.44
N ASP A 421 -23.96 32.49 15.97
CA ASP A 421 -25.25 32.57 16.66
C ASP A 421 -26.19 31.46 16.18
N LEU A 422 -26.42 30.46 17.03
CA LEU A 422 -27.33 29.34 16.76
C LEU A 422 -28.81 29.75 16.83
N THR A 423 -29.12 30.97 17.28
CA THR A 423 -30.49 31.52 17.22
C THR A 423 -30.81 32.17 15.86
N GLY A 424 -29.80 32.44 15.03
CA GLY A 424 -29.96 33.03 13.70
C GLY A 424 -30.45 34.48 13.70
N ALA A 425 -30.24 35.21 14.79
CA ALA A 425 -30.66 36.60 14.98
C ALA A 425 -29.51 37.62 14.78
N HIS A 426 -28.26 37.17 14.87
CA HIS A 426 -27.05 38.00 14.81
C HIS A 426 -26.03 37.48 13.79
N PRO A 427 -25.11 38.33 13.29
CA PRO A 427 -24.09 37.91 12.33
C PRO A 427 -23.15 36.81 12.85
N ASP A 428 -22.74 35.97 11.91
CA ASP A 428 -21.61 35.04 11.98
C ASP A 428 -20.30 35.83 11.83
N VAL A 429 -19.27 35.48 12.61
CA VAL A 429 -17.98 36.20 12.61
C VAL A 429 -16.82 35.21 12.51
N ARG A 430 -15.96 35.43 11.51
CA ARG A 430 -14.68 34.72 11.34
C ARG A 430 -13.51 35.70 11.40
N LEU A 431 -12.64 35.54 12.38
CA LEU A 431 -11.39 36.27 12.54
C LEU A 431 -10.22 35.37 12.15
N GLY A 432 -9.26 35.91 11.38
CA GLY A 432 -8.08 35.19 10.91
C GLY A 432 -8.41 33.95 10.09
N THR A 433 -8.99 34.15 8.90
CA THR A 433 -9.27 33.04 7.97
C THR A 433 -8.10 32.89 6.98
N VAL A 434 -7.55 31.68 6.87
CA VAL A 434 -6.46 31.35 5.95
C VAL A 434 -6.85 30.13 5.12
N VAL A 435 -6.95 30.33 3.82
CA VAL A 435 -7.08 29.24 2.84
C VAL A 435 -5.67 28.74 2.54
N VAL A 436 -5.42 27.48 2.88
CA VAL A 436 -4.15 26.78 2.69
C VAL A 436 -4.34 25.78 1.55
N PRO A 437 -3.57 25.87 0.44
CA PRO A 437 -3.67 24.89 -0.64
C PRO A 437 -3.17 23.51 -0.17
N PRO A 438 -3.53 22.42 -0.86
CA PRO A 438 -2.90 21.12 -0.64
C PRO A 438 -1.38 21.22 -0.85
N ALA A 439 -0.61 20.39 -0.14
CA ALA A 439 0.84 20.40 -0.24
C ALA A 439 1.33 19.81 -1.58
N ALA A 440 2.49 20.26 -2.03
CA ALA A 440 3.19 19.68 -3.18
C ALA A 440 3.39 18.17 -2.99
N GLY A 441 2.93 17.34 -3.94
CA GLY A 441 3.01 15.87 -3.81
C GLY A 441 1.96 15.24 -2.88
N GLN A 442 0.98 16.01 -2.38
CA GLN A 442 -0.15 15.46 -1.62
C GLN A 442 -1.17 14.80 -2.56
N VAL A 443 -1.65 13.60 -2.23
CA VAL A 443 -2.79 13.01 -2.93
C VAL A 443 -4.06 13.77 -2.54
N VAL A 444 -4.77 14.32 -3.52
CA VAL A 444 -5.99 15.12 -3.28
C VAL A 444 -7.27 14.34 -3.54
N GLY A 445 -7.23 13.34 -4.43
CA GLY A 445 -8.34 12.44 -4.68
C GLY A 445 -7.93 11.21 -5.47
N ALA A 446 -8.77 10.18 -5.45
CA ALA A 446 -8.59 8.97 -6.24
C ALA A 446 -9.95 8.33 -6.55
N TYR A 447 -10.03 7.50 -7.60
CA TYR A 447 -11.22 6.71 -7.92
C TYR A 447 -10.90 5.33 -8.51
N GLY A 448 -11.79 4.38 -8.23
CA GLY A 448 -11.64 2.98 -8.64
C GLY A 448 -11.87 2.74 -10.13
N VAL A 449 -13.03 3.16 -10.66
CA VAL A 449 -13.48 2.88 -12.02
C VAL A 449 -14.07 4.13 -12.67
N GLY A 450 -13.70 4.41 -13.92
CA GLY A 450 -14.37 5.36 -14.80
C GLY A 450 -14.44 4.84 -16.24
N VAL A 451 -15.59 4.98 -16.89
CA VAL A 451 -15.83 4.51 -18.27
C VAL A 451 -16.55 5.58 -19.08
N THR A 452 -16.00 5.92 -20.24
CA THR A 452 -16.51 6.97 -21.13
C THR A 452 -16.68 6.43 -22.55
N ALA A 453 -17.88 6.55 -23.11
CA ALA A 453 -18.18 6.17 -24.48
C ALA A 453 -17.37 6.99 -25.52
N ALA A 454 -17.22 6.46 -26.72
CA ALA A 454 -16.48 7.11 -27.82
C ALA A 454 -17.08 8.47 -28.27
N ASP A 455 -18.32 8.80 -27.88
CA ASP A 455 -18.94 10.12 -28.11
C ASP A 455 -18.74 11.12 -26.95
N GLY A 456 -18.04 10.71 -25.89
CA GLY A 456 -17.81 11.49 -24.66
C GLY A 456 -18.86 11.28 -23.57
N THR A 457 -19.87 10.44 -23.77
CA THR A 457 -20.89 10.14 -22.75
C THR A 457 -20.32 9.27 -21.64
N VAL A 458 -20.44 9.72 -20.38
CA VAL A 458 -19.99 8.96 -19.21
C VAL A 458 -20.92 7.78 -18.94
N LEU A 459 -20.41 6.55 -19.09
CA LEU A 459 -21.17 5.30 -18.87
C LEU A 459 -21.05 4.80 -17.43
N VAL A 460 -19.87 4.98 -16.83
CA VAL A 460 -19.58 4.83 -15.40
C VAL A 460 -18.90 6.12 -14.96
N ALA A 461 -19.58 6.91 -14.12
CA ALA A 461 -18.96 8.06 -13.47
C ALA A 461 -17.86 7.60 -12.50
N PRO A 462 -16.75 8.35 -12.33
CA PRO A 462 -15.66 8.03 -11.41
C PRO A 462 -16.13 7.56 -10.02
N GLN A 463 -16.06 6.24 -9.75
CA GLN A 463 -16.56 5.65 -8.51
C GLN A 463 -15.89 4.30 -8.17
N PRO A 464 -15.87 3.90 -6.89
CA PRO A 464 -16.00 4.78 -5.72
C PRO A 464 -14.88 5.82 -5.77
N ALA A 465 -15.11 7.00 -5.20
CA ALA A 465 -14.18 8.12 -5.26
C ALA A 465 -13.92 8.64 -3.85
N ALA A 466 -12.65 8.80 -3.51
CA ALA A 466 -12.17 9.30 -2.23
C ALA A 466 -11.41 10.62 -2.43
N THR A 467 -11.39 11.43 -1.38
CA THR A 467 -10.87 12.82 -1.36
C THR A 467 -10.24 13.11 0.00
N VAL A 468 -9.46 14.19 0.15
CA VAL A 468 -8.86 14.52 1.46
C VAL A 468 -9.91 14.73 2.57
N ALA A 469 -11.14 15.14 2.22
CA ALA A 469 -12.26 15.28 3.15
C ALA A 469 -13.02 13.97 3.43
N ALA A 470 -12.85 12.96 2.59
CA ALA A 470 -13.44 11.63 2.71
C ALA A 470 -12.45 10.59 2.14
N PRO A 471 -11.41 10.21 2.92
CA PRO A 471 -10.24 9.51 2.40
C PRO A 471 -10.45 8.04 2.08
N HIS A 472 -11.58 7.45 2.49
CA HIS A 472 -11.91 6.03 2.30
C HIS A 472 -13.23 5.90 1.57
N ALA A 473 -13.26 5.16 0.45
CA ALA A 473 -14.48 4.91 -0.32
C ALA A 473 -14.45 3.52 -0.99
N SER A 474 -15.48 2.71 -0.76
CA SER A 474 -15.58 1.35 -1.31
C SER A 474 -17.00 0.99 -1.76
N THR A 475 -17.11 -0.03 -2.62
CA THR A 475 -18.38 -0.64 -3.05
C THR A 475 -18.18 -2.10 -3.46
N ASP A 476 -19.12 -2.96 -3.10
CA ASP A 476 -19.11 -4.39 -3.49
C ASP A 476 -19.22 -4.56 -5.01
N ALA A 477 -19.88 -3.63 -5.70
CA ALA A 477 -20.05 -3.64 -7.16
C ALA A 477 -20.17 -2.24 -7.77
N VAL A 478 -19.82 -2.13 -9.04
CA VAL A 478 -20.12 -1.00 -9.93
C VAL A 478 -20.77 -1.55 -11.20
N THR A 479 -21.81 -0.89 -11.70
CA THR A 479 -22.49 -1.28 -12.95
C THR A 479 -22.74 -0.04 -13.81
N GLY A 480 -22.27 -0.06 -15.04
CA GLY A 480 -22.44 1.02 -16.02
C GLY A 480 -23.84 1.09 -16.62
N THR A 481 -24.07 2.15 -17.38
CA THR A 481 -25.33 2.38 -18.11
C THR A 481 -25.21 1.91 -19.56
N GLY A 482 -25.97 0.89 -19.95
CA GLY A 482 -25.89 0.30 -21.31
C GLY A 482 -26.84 -0.87 -21.51
N THR A 483 -26.83 -1.47 -22.71
CA THR A 483 -27.53 -2.74 -23.01
C THR A 483 -26.77 -3.95 -22.49
N ASP A 484 -25.44 -3.91 -22.66
CA ASP A 484 -24.46 -4.85 -22.13
C ASP A 484 -23.57 -4.06 -21.18
N PRO A 485 -23.98 -3.85 -19.91
CA PRO A 485 -23.34 -2.88 -19.03
C PRO A 485 -21.98 -3.36 -18.52
N ASP A 486 -21.03 -2.43 -18.47
CA ASP A 486 -19.73 -2.63 -17.82
C ASP A 486 -19.92 -2.93 -16.34
N THR A 487 -19.11 -3.83 -15.79
CA THR A 487 -19.24 -4.27 -14.39
C THR A 487 -17.90 -4.32 -13.69
N ALA A 488 -17.89 -3.94 -12.41
CA ALA A 488 -16.75 -4.14 -11.52
C ALA A 488 -17.22 -4.73 -10.18
N SER A 489 -16.32 -5.42 -9.48
CA SER A 489 -16.59 -6.10 -8.20
C SER A 489 -15.49 -5.84 -7.19
N THR A 490 -15.87 -5.65 -5.93
CA THR A 490 -14.97 -5.36 -4.79
C THR A 490 -14.00 -4.23 -5.12
N VAL A 491 -14.52 -3.00 -5.18
CA VAL A 491 -13.73 -1.82 -5.52
C VAL A 491 -13.53 -0.98 -4.26
N ALA A 492 -12.28 -0.64 -3.94
CA ALA A 492 -11.91 0.18 -2.79
C ALA A 492 -10.86 1.23 -3.17
N VAL A 493 -10.91 2.38 -2.51
CA VAL A 493 -10.01 3.52 -2.69
C VAL A 493 -9.71 4.11 -1.32
N ASP A 494 -8.44 4.17 -0.97
CA ASP A 494 -7.96 4.70 0.31
C ASP A 494 -6.83 5.70 0.09
N LEU A 495 -7.01 6.93 0.55
CA LEU A 495 -5.96 7.95 0.65
C LEU A 495 -5.29 7.83 2.02
N GLY A 496 -3.96 7.94 2.05
CA GLY A 496 -3.24 8.10 3.30
C GLY A 496 -3.56 9.44 3.97
N THR A 497 -3.53 9.47 5.30
CA THR A 497 -3.82 10.66 6.11
C THR A 497 -2.67 10.95 7.09
N GLY A 498 -2.59 12.19 7.60
CA GLY A 498 -1.48 12.60 8.46
C GLY A 498 -0.13 12.45 7.76
N ASP A 499 0.80 11.73 8.39
CA ASP A 499 2.13 11.45 7.85
C ASP A 499 2.10 10.64 6.54
N ALA A 500 0.97 10.02 6.19
CA ALA A 500 0.77 9.26 4.95
C ALA A 500 0.10 10.06 3.81
N ALA A 501 -0.11 11.37 3.94
CA ALA A 501 -0.89 12.20 2.99
C ALA A 501 -0.37 12.28 1.53
N GLY A 502 0.83 11.73 1.25
CA GLY A 502 1.35 11.54 -0.11
C GLY A 502 1.07 10.14 -0.71
N THR A 503 0.34 9.27 -0.02
CA THR A 503 0.09 7.88 -0.45
C THR A 503 -1.38 7.62 -0.77
N ALA A 504 -1.64 6.65 -1.64
CA ALA A 504 -2.99 6.10 -1.85
C ALA A 504 -2.92 4.65 -2.35
N THR A 505 -3.95 3.87 -2.03
CA THR A 505 -4.19 2.53 -2.60
C THR A 505 -5.54 2.48 -3.32
N VAL A 506 -5.58 1.76 -4.44
CA VAL A 506 -6.81 1.49 -5.19
C VAL A 506 -6.87 0.02 -5.59
N ASP A 507 -7.95 -0.63 -5.20
CA ASP A 507 -8.21 -2.05 -5.41
C ASP A 507 -9.45 -2.23 -6.29
N VAL A 508 -9.34 -3.09 -7.30
CA VAL A 508 -10.43 -3.50 -8.20
C VAL A 508 -10.40 -5.02 -8.30
N GLY A 509 -11.19 -5.70 -7.47
CA GLY A 509 -11.25 -7.16 -7.40
C GLY A 509 -11.59 -7.83 -8.74
N GLY A 510 -12.36 -7.15 -9.59
CA GLY A 510 -12.48 -7.49 -11.00
C GLY A 510 -13.21 -6.42 -11.81
N PHE A 511 -12.97 -6.38 -13.12
CA PHE A 511 -13.67 -5.54 -14.10
C PHE A 511 -13.98 -6.32 -15.38
N ARG A 512 -15.14 -6.08 -15.99
CA ARG A 512 -15.60 -6.70 -17.24
C ARG A 512 -16.39 -5.71 -18.10
N GLN A 513 -15.82 -5.34 -19.25
CA GLN A 513 -16.47 -4.66 -20.38
C GLN A 513 -16.55 -5.66 -21.53
N VAL A 514 -17.75 -6.07 -21.94
CA VAL A 514 -17.95 -7.03 -23.05
C VAL A 514 -19.11 -6.57 -23.92
N PRO A 515 -18.82 -5.77 -24.97
CA PRO A 515 -19.82 -5.38 -25.97
C PRO A 515 -20.49 -6.59 -26.63
N ASP A 516 -21.74 -6.41 -27.06
CA ASP A 516 -22.56 -7.39 -27.78
C ASP A 516 -22.79 -8.76 -27.08
N ALA A 517 -22.45 -8.90 -25.78
CA ALA A 517 -22.59 -10.14 -25.01
C ALA A 517 -24.02 -10.71 -24.97
N SER A 518 -25.04 -9.85 -25.07
CA SER A 518 -26.45 -10.21 -25.20
C SER A 518 -26.81 -10.88 -26.54
N THR A 519 -25.90 -10.88 -27.52
CA THR A 519 -26.14 -11.38 -28.88
C THR A 519 -25.09 -12.36 -29.42
N ASP A 520 -23.81 -12.24 -29.04
CA ASP A 520 -22.75 -13.20 -29.38
C ASP A 520 -22.31 -14.03 -28.16
N PRO A 521 -22.59 -15.35 -28.12
CA PRO A 521 -22.18 -16.22 -27.00
C PRO A 521 -20.66 -16.44 -26.91
N LEU A 522 -19.86 -15.88 -27.81
CA LEU A 522 -18.40 -15.87 -27.78
C LEU A 522 -17.78 -14.47 -27.58
N ALA A 523 -18.59 -13.44 -27.28
CA ALA A 523 -18.11 -12.08 -27.05
C ALA A 523 -17.02 -12.01 -25.96
N ASP A 524 -17.18 -12.75 -24.86
CA ASP A 524 -16.18 -12.92 -23.78
C ASP A 524 -14.81 -13.47 -24.25
N TYR A 525 -14.63 -13.86 -25.51
CA TYR A 525 -13.38 -14.40 -26.05
C TYR A 525 -12.93 -13.67 -27.33
N ARG A 526 -13.49 -12.50 -27.62
CA ARG A 526 -13.26 -11.75 -28.87
C ARG A 526 -12.97 -10.29 -28.59
N TRP A 527 -12.28 -9.62 -29.50
CA TRP A 527 -12.34 -8.16 -29.58
C TRP A 527 -13.81 -7.73 -29.74
N PRO A 528 -14.34 -6.77 -28.95
CA PRO A 528 -13.63 -5.76 -28.15
C PRO A 528 -13.70 -6.01 -26.62
N ALA A 529 -13.81 -7.26 -26.17
CA ALA A 529 -13.89 -7.58 -24.74
C ALA A 529 -12.61 -7.18 -23.96
N LEU A 530 -12.82 -6.50 -22.84
CA LEU A 530 -11.81 -6.19 -21.83
C LEU A 530 -12.22 -6.85 -20.50
N ARG A 531 -11.30 -7.60 -19.89
CA ARG A 531 -11.45 -8.08 -18.51
C ARG A 531 -10.18 -7.83 -17.71
N VAL A 532 -10.34 -7.52 -16.44
CA VAL A 532 -9.24 -7.30 -15.49
C VAL A 532 -9.56 -8.06 -14.20
N ASN A 533 -8.61 -8.83 -13.68
CA ASN A 533 -8.78 -9.65 -12.48
C ASN A 533 -7.85 -9.16 -11.36
N GLY A 534 -8.43 -8.71 -10.24
CA GLY A 534 -7.70 -8.35 -9.01
C GLY A 534 -6.57 -7.36 -9.22
N LEU A 535 -6.86 -6.16 -9.74
CA LEU A 535 -5.90 -5.06 -9.84
C LEU A 535 -5.71 -4.42 -8.46
N HIS A 536 -4.46 -4.31 -8.01
CA HIS A 536 -4.06 -3.50 -6.86
C HIS A 536 -3.02 -2.46 -7.30
N ALA A 537 -3.32 -1.19 -7.02
CA ALA A 537 -2.43 -0.07 -7.30
C ALA A 537 -2.07 0.67 -6.01
N ALA A 538 -0.79 0.98 -5.84
CA ALA A 538 -0.29 1.75 -4.70
C ALA A 538 0.60 2.91 -5.16
N VAL A 539 0.26 4.12 -4.74
CA VAL A 539 1.03 5.35 -4.94
C VAL A 539 1.79 5.68 -3.66
N SER A 540 3.09 5.93 -3.81
CA SER A 540 3.99 6.35 -2.74
C SER A 540 4.11 7.88 -2.64
N ALA A 541 4.56 8.38 -1.48
CA ALA A 541 4.81 9.81 -1.23
C ALA A 541 6.00 10.43 -2.00
N ALA A 542 6.45 9.76 -3.06
CA ALA A 542 7.39 10.26 -4.07
C ALA A 542 6.73 10.29 -5.47
N ASP A 543 5.39 10.35 -5.51
CA ASP A 543 4.50 10.19 -6.66
C ASP A 543 4.72 8.91 -7.50
N ALA A 544 5.53 7.95 -7.04
CA ALA A 544 5.79 6.73 -7.78
C ALA A 544 4.62 5.76 -7.57
N MET A 545 3.99 5.37 -8.69
CA MET A 545 2.91 4.40 -8.75
C MET A 545 3.48 2.99 -8.96
N THR A 546 2.91 2.02 -8.26
CA THR A 546 3.10 0.60 -8.50
C THR A 546 1.75 -0.03 -8.83
N VAL A 547 1.73 -0.94 -9.81
CA VAL A 547 0.53 -1.68 -10.24
C VAL A 547 0.85 -3.16 -10.18
N SER A 548 -0.10 -3.94 -9.66
CA SER A 548 0.05 -5.37 -9.41
C SER A 548 -1.28 -6.10 -9.58
N PHE A 549 -1.23 -7.41 -9.79
CA PHE A 549 -2.41 -8.23 -10.09
C PHE A 549 -2.40 -9.52 -9.26
N ALA A 550 -3.59 -9.97 -8.83
CA ALA A 550 -3.76 -11.16 -8.01
C ALA A 550 -3.28 -12.47 -8.70
N ASP A 551 -3.37 -12.54 -10.03
CA ASP A 551 -2.72 -13.54 -10.86
C ASP A 551 -2.22 -12.88 -12.15
N ALA A 552 -0.92 -12.60 -12.23
CA ALA A 552 -0.28 -12.01 -13.40
C ALA A 552 -0.45 -12.85 -14.69
N GLY A 553 -0.66 -14.17 -14.57
CA GLY A 553 -0.87 -15.05 -15.73
C GLY A 553 -2.27 -14.94 -16.35
N ASN A 554 -3.25 -14.39 -15.62
CA ASN A 554 -4.62 -14.17 -16.07
C ASN A 554 -5.12 -12.77 -15.64
N ALA A 555 -4.23 -11.77 -15.66
CA ALA A 555 -4.50 -10.45 -15.10
C ALA A 555 -5.40 -9.59 -16.00
N VAL A 556 -5.03 -9.41 -17.27
CA VAL A 556 -5.76 -8.57 -18.24
C VAL A 556 -6.01 -9.33 -19.53
N PHE A 557 -7.28 -9.41 -19.93
CA PHE A 557 -7.72 -9.96 -21.21
C PHE A 557 -8.16 -8.83 -22.13
N VAL A 558 -7.59 -8.76 -23.33
CA VAL A 558 -7.91 -7.77 -24.37
C VAL A 558 -7.61 -8.36 -25.76
N ASP A 559 -8.30 -7.90 -26.80
CA ASP A 559 -8.08 -8.30 -28.20
C ASP A 559 -8.13 -9.83 -28.46
N GLY A 560 -8.88 -10.57 -27.61
CA GLY A 560 -8.98 -12.03 -27.69
C GLY A 560 -7.87 -12.81 -26.96
N VAL A 561 -6.90 -12.14 -26.35
CA VAL A 561 -5.75 -12.74 -25.67
C VAL A 561 -5.62 -12.27 -24.21
N TRP A 562 -4.90 -13.04 -23.39
CA TRP A 562 -4.34 -12.51 -22.13
C TRP A 562 -3.02 -11.81 -22.45
N ILE A 563 -2.81 -10.62 -21.89
CA ILE A 563 -1.59 -9.82 -22.10
C ILE A 563 -0.68 -9.87 -20.88
N ASP A 564 0.62 -9.75 -21.13
CA ASP A 564 1.61 -9.56 -20.08
C ASP A 564 1.41 -8.17 -19.45
N THR A 565 1.32 -8.11 -18.12
CA THR A 565 1.13 -6.86 -17.36
C THR A 565 2.42 -6.32 -16.76
N THR A 566 3.58 -6.81 -17.21
CA THR A 566 4.91 -6.29 -16.83
C THR A 566 5.44 -5.22 -17.79
N THR A 567 4.73 -4.91 -18.88
CA THR A 567 5.03 -3.79 -19.78
C THR A 567 4.13 -2.59 -19.52
N ASP A 568 4.68 -1.38 -19.58
CA ASP A 568 3.92 -0.12 -19.38
C ASP A 568 2.88 0.14 -20.51
N LEU A 569 2.98 -0.60 -21.62
CA LEU A 569 2.20 -0.43 -22.83
C LEU A 569 1.95 -1.77 -23.52
N TYR A 570 0.74 -1.95 -24.04
CA TYR A 570 0.34 -2.97 -24.99
C TYR A 570 -0.47 -2.33 -26.14
N THR A 571 -0.22 -2.78 -27.37
CA THR A 571 -0.96 -2.33 -28.56
C THR A 571 -1.48 -3.54 -29.33
N GLY A 572 -2.81 -3.71 -29.36
CA GLY A 572 -3.49 -4.72 -30.17
C GLY A 572 -3.67 -4.25 -31.60
N VAL A 573 -3.49 -5.16 -32.57
CA VAL A 573 -3.49 -4.87 -34.00
C VAL A 573 -4.37 -5.88 -34.74
N ASP A 574 -4.96 -5.45 -35.86
CA ASP A 574 -5.83 -6.33 -36.64
C ASP A 574 -5.11 -7.24 -37.65
N GLU A 575 -5.91 -8.07 -38.34
CA GLU A 575 -5.49 -8.95 -39.43
C GLU A 575 -4.67 -8.24 -40.54
N GLN A 576 -4.72 -6.90 -40.61
CA GLN A 576 -3.99 -6.08 -41.57
C GLN A 576 -2.78 -5.35 -40.94
N GLY A 577 -2.52 -5.56 -39.64
CA GLY A 577 -1.46 -4.90 -38.87
C GLY A 577 -1.80 -3.50 -38.38
N THR A 578 -3.07 -3.10 -38.44
CA THR A 578 -3.52 -1.75 -38.03
C THR A 578 -3.77 -1.72 -36.51
N PRO A 579 -3.19 -0.77 -35.76
CA PRO A 579 -3.52 -0.59 -34.34
C PRO A 579 -5.01 -0.36 -34.12
N ARG A 580 -5.61 -1.14 -33.21
CA ARG A 580 -7.03 -1.03 -32.82
C ARG A 580 -7.23 -0.72 -31.34
N VAL A 581 -6.31 -1.11 -30.47
CA VAL A 581 -6.45 -0.93 -29.03
C VAL A 581 -5.10 -0.60 -28.41
N GLU A 582 -5.11 0.32 -27.45
CA GLU A 582 -3.97 0.65 -26.60
C GLU A 582 -4.35 0.35 -25.15
N VAL A 583 -3.48 -0.35 -24.41
CA VAL A 583 -3.59 -0.50 -22.95
C VAL A 583 -2.30 0.00 -22.32
N ARG A 584 -2.40 0.99 -21.44
CA ARG A 584 -1.28 1.57 -20.70
C ARG A 584 -1.37 1.18 -19.23
N PHE A 585 -0.24 0.89 -18.60
CA PHE A 585 -0.14 0.63 -17.16
C PHE A 585 0.67 1.74 -16.49
N GLY A 586 0.25 2.18 -15.30
CA GLY A 586 0.94 3.23 -14.54
C GLY A 586 1.07 4.57 -15.27
N GLU A 587 0.10 4.95 -16.12
CA GLU A 587 0.16 6.19 -16.92
C GLU A 587 0.27 7.43 -16.01
N ARG A 588 1.41 8.14 -16.07
CA ARG A 588 1.57 9.48 -15.49
C ARG A 588 1.30 10.56 -16.53
N THR A 589 0.34 11.44 -16.24
CA THR A 589 0.09 12.67 -16.98
C THR A 589 0.25 13.89 -16.08
N VAL A 590 0.63 15.03 -16.64
CA VAL A 590 0.80 16.30 -15.92
C VAL A 590 0.01 17.39 -16.65
N ALA A 591 -0.84 18.09 -15.92
CA ALA A 591 -1.66 19.18 -16.43
C ALA A 591 -0.92 20.53 -16.38
N ALA A 592 -1.45 21.54 -17.08
CA ALA A 592 -0.79 22.85 -17.26
C ALA A 592 -0.72 23.72 -15.99
N ASP A 593 -1.45 23.34 -14.94
CA ASP A 593 -1.40 23.88 -13.58
C ASP A 593 -0.33 23.18 -12.70
N GLY A 594 0.29 22.12 -13.21
CA GLY A 594 1.24 21.26 -12.49
C GLY A 594 0.60 20.05 -11.81
N THR A 595 -0.73 19.90 -11.82
CA THR A 595 -1.45 18.78 -11.20
C THR A 595 -1.11 17.47 -11.94
N VAL A 596 -0.87 16.39 -11.19
CA VAL A 596 -0.46 15.09 -11.75
C VAL A 596 -1.62 14.10 -11.65
N THR A 597 -1.91 13.38 -12.73
CA THR A 597 -2.84 12.24 -12.70
C THR A 597 -2.08 10.96 -13.03
N LEU A 598 -2.19 9.98 -12.14
CA LEU A 598 -1.63 8.63 -12.24
C LEU A 598 -2.78 7.66 -12.52
N THR A 599 -2.69 6.80 -13.54
CA THR A 599 -3.74 5.81 -13.89
C THR A 599 -3.17 4.40 -13.92
N ALA A 600 -3.70 3.50 -13.08
CA ALA A 600 -3.18 2.13 -12.94
C ALA A 600 -3.32 1.32 -14.23
N LEU A 601 -4.49 1.39 -14.87
CA LEU A 601 -4.76 0.80 -16.18
C LEU A 601 -5.63 1.73 -17.01
N HIS A 602 -5.16 2.07 -18.21
CA HIS A 602 -5.86 2.90 -19.18
C HIS A 602 -6.05 2.13 -20.50
N TYR A 603 -7.29 1.78 -20.83
CA TYR A 603 -7.66 1.13 -22.09
C TYR A 603 -8.27 2.16 -23.05
N ARG A 604 -7.83 2.16 -24.32
CA ARG A 604 -8.36 3.01 -25.40
C ARG A 604 -8.66 2.18 -26.64
N ASP A 605 -9.89 2.30 -27.15
CA ASP A 605 -10.23 1.84 -28.50
C ASP A 605 -9.80 2.89 -29.54
N LEU A 606 -8.80 2.56 -30.35
CA LEU A 606 -8.30 3.42 -31.43
C LEU A 606 -9.24 3.44 -32.65
N THR A 607 -10.25 2.56 -32.70
CA THR A 607 -11.28 2.56 -33.76
C THR A 607 -12.41 3.57 -33.51
N GLY A 608 -12.51 4.13 -32.30
CA GLY A 608 -13.49 5.16 -31.94
C GLY A 608 -14.94 4.66 -31.90
N ARG A 609 -15.17 3.42 -31.46
CA ARG A 609 -16.47 2.74 -31.40
C ARG A 609 -16.86 2.23 -30.02
N HIS A 610 -15.86 1.89 -29.20
CA HIS A 610 -16.04 1.27 -27.89
C HIS A 610 -15.52 2.20 -26.77
N PRO A 611 -15.93 2.00 -25.50
CA PRO A 611 -15.59 2.95 -24.43
C PRO A 611 -14.10 2.97 -24.06
N GLU A 612 -13.60 4.17 -23.70
CA GLU A 612 -12.34 4.35 -22.97
C GLU A 612 -12.56 3.99 -21.50
N VAL A 613 -11.67 3.17 -20.92
CA VAL A 613 -11.75 2.71 -19.52
C VAL A 613 -10.51 3.16 -18.76
N ARG A 614 -10.73 3.69 -17.56
CA ARG A 614 -9.66 4.02 -16.60
C ARG A 614 -9.95 3.33 -15.27
N LEU A 615 -8.98 2.55 -14.79
CA LEU A 615 -9.00 1.89 -13.49
C LEU A 615 -7.87 2.42 -12.62
N GLY A 616 -8.12 2.56 -11.32
CA GLY A 616 -7.11 2.96 -10.33
C GLY A 616 -6.50 4.32 -10.62
N VAL A 617 -7.30 5.38 -10.62
CA VAL A 617 -6.83 6.74 -10.92
C VAL A 617 -6.58 7.52 -9.64
N VAL A 618 -5.42 8.17 -9.55
CA VAL A 618 -4.98 8.97 -8.40
C VAL A 618 -4.53 10.35 -8.87
N THR A 619 -5.02 11.40 -8.22
CA THR A 619 -4.70 12.80 -8.52
C THR A 619 -3.84 13.39 -7.40
N VAL A 620 -2.69 13.94 -7.77
CA VAL A 620 -1.70 14.53 -6.86
C VAL A 620 -1.59 16.03 -7.12
N ALA A 621 -1.58 16.82 -6.05
CA ALA A 621 -1.51 18.27 -6.10
C ALA A 621 -0.22 18.79 -6.75
N ALA A 622 -0.38 19.89 -7.50
CA ALA A 622 0.71 20.56 -8.19
C ALA A 622 1.89 20.89 -7.26
N GLY A 623 3.10 20.55 -7.70
CA GLY A 623 4.32 20.89 -6.98
C GLY A 623 4.55 22.40 -6.98
N SER A 624 4.76 23.00 -5.81
CA SER A 624 5.07 24.44 -5.67
C SER A 624 6.50 24.81 -6.11
N GLY A 625 7.22 23.88 -6.74
CA GLY A 625 8.44 24.19 -7.47
C GLY A 625 8.09 24.94 -8.75
N THR A 626 8.75 26.08 -8.98
CA THR A 626 8.75 26.70 -10.32
C THR A 626 9.15 25.65 -11.34
N THR A 627 8.39 25.52 -12.44
CA THR A 627 8.80 24.74 -13.61
C THR A 627 10.27 25.03 -13.90
N PRO A 628 11.16 24.01 -13.89
CA PRO A 628 12.55 24.24 -14.24
C PRO A 628 12.60 24.87 -15.64
N ALA A 629 13.10 26.11 -15.72
CA ALA A 629 13.38 26.71 -17.02
C ALA A 629 14.30 25.73 -17.78
N PRO A 630 13.99 25.37 -19.03
CA PRO A 630 14.63 24.24 -19.70
C PRO A 630 16.14 24.44 -19.74
N ASP A 631 16.85 23.63 -18.94
CA ASP A 631 18.29 23.75 -18.72
C ASP A 631 19.01 23.60 -20.07
N PRO A 632 19.84 24.57 -20.50
CA PRO A 632 20.43 24.56 -21.84
C PRO A 632 21.33 23.35 -22.06
N SER A 633 20.77 22.33 -22.71
CA SER A 633 21.40 21.17 -23.37
C SER A 633 22.82 20.85 -22.87
N PRO A 634 23.00 19.86 -21.98
CA PRO A 634 24.29 19.61 -21.33
C PRO A 634 25.41 19.45 -22.36
N THR A 635 26.36 20.38 -22.33
CA THR A 635 27.58 20.30 -23.14
C THR A 635 28.39 19.12 -22.63
N PRO A 636 28.84 18.17 -23.49
CA PRO A 636 29.44 16.93 -23.04
C PRO A 636 30.75 17.18 -22.27
N VAL A 637 30.71 16.92 -20.95
CA VAL A 637 31.90 16.97 -20.09
C VAL A 637 32.76 15.76 -20.40
N VAL A 638 33.97 16.01 -20.92
CA VAL A 638 34.96 14.96 -21.17
C VAL A 638 35.53 14.48 -19.83
N ILE A 639 35.01 13.37 -19.32
CA ILE A 639 35.66 12.60 -18.26
C ILE A 639 36.88 11.92 -18.89
N VAL A 640 38.07 12.34 -18.48
CA VAL A 640 39.32 11.61 -18.79
C VAL A 640 39.35 10.37 -17.90
N PRO A 641 39.44 9.14 -18.44
CA PRO A 641 39.58 7.95 -17.62
C PRO A 641 40.97 7.92 -16.96
N ASP A 642 41.01 7.79 -15.64
CA ASP A 642 42.21 7.31 -14.96
C ASP A 642 42.53 5.86 -15.40
N THR A 643 43.79 5.45 -15.20
CA THR A 643 44.40 4.31 -15.90
C THR A 643 43.62 2.99 -15.78
N ALA A 644 43.33 2.38 -16.93
CA ALA A 644 42.64 1.09 -17.02
C ALA A 644 43.38 -0.07 -16.30
N PRO A 645 42.65 -1.03 -15.70
CA PRO A 645 43.24 -2.20 -15.03
C PRO A 645 43.92 -3.14 -16.04
N THR A 646 44.99 -3.83 -15.59
CA THR A 646 45.92 -4.56 -16.47
C THR A 646 45.80 -6.09 -16.36
N GLY A 647 44.59 -6.62 -16.54
CA GLY A 647 44.31 -8.05 -16.61
C GLY A 647 42.92 -8.36 -17.19
N TRP A 648 42.73 -9.57 -17.72
CA TRP A 648 41.46 -10.03 -18.28
C TRP A 648 40.65 -10.82 -17.24
N SER A 649 39.44 -10.38 -16.93
CA SER A 649 38.43 -11.20 -16.26
C SER A 649 37.63 -12.00 -17.29
N ALA A 650 37.03 -13.13 -16.89
CA ALA A 650 36.14 -13.90 -17.74
C ALA A 650 34.90 -14.36 -16.96
N TYR A 651 33.75 -14.50 -17.63
CA TYR A 651 32.55 -15.09 -17.02
C TYR A 651 31.78 -16.02 -17.97
N GLY A 652 31.08 -16.99 -17.37
CA GLY A 652 30.34 -18.04 -18.08
C GLY A 652 29.11 -17.50 -18.79
N ILE A 653 28.13 -17.02 -18.03
CA ILE A 653 26.90 -16.41 -18.55
C ILE A 653 26.40 -15.30 -17.63
N ARG A 654 25.72 -14.31 -18.21
CA ARG A 654 24.97 -13.23 -17.54
C ARG A 654 23.66 -13.01 -18.30
N ALA A 655 22.58 -12.71 -17.59
CA ALA A 655 21.30 -12.29 -18.16
C ALA A 655 20.64 -11.19 -17.31
N THR A 656 19.84 -10.32 -17.95
CA THR A 656 19.03 -9.27 -17.28
C THR A 656 17.53 -9.46 -17.57
N GLY A 657 16.67 -8.57 -17.06
CA GLY A 657 15.21 -8.67 -17.23
C GLY A 657 14.54 -9.71 -16.30
N PRO A 658 13.41 -10.34 -16.69
CA PRO A 658 12.61 -11.27 -15.85
C PRO A 658 13.28 -12.64 -15.64
N SER A 659 14.60 -12.69 -15.81
CA SER A 659 15.39 -13.87 -16.14
C SER A 659 16.84 -13.71 -15.68
N ALA A 660 17.02 -12.91 -14.62
CA ALA A 660 18.31 -12.41 -14.21
C ALA A 660 19.24 -13.54 -13.77
N VAL A 661 20.36 -13.67 -14.48
CA VAL A 661 21.48 -14.53 -14.11
C VAL A 661 22.66 -13.60 -13.85
N THR A 662 23.07 -13.50 -12.58
CA THR A 662 24.30 -12.81 -12.19
C THR A 662 25.49 -13.44 -12.92
N ALA A 663 26.51 -12.64 -13.28
CA ALA A 663 27.66 -13.14 -14.03
C ALA A 663 28.28 -14.34 -13.31
N THR A 664 28.21 -15.54 -13.89
CA THR A 664 28.60 -16.77 -13.20
C THR A 664 28.98 -17.93 -14.15
N PRO A 665 29.95 -18.79 -13.77
CA PRO A 665 31.04 -18.48 -12.84
C PRO A 665 31.85 -17.27 -13.33
N VAL A 666 32.74 -16.73 -12.48
CA VAL A 666 33.65 -15.62 -12.84
C VAL A 666 35.08 -15.96 -12.46
N ALA A 667 36.01 -15.81 -13.40
CA ALA A 667 37.45 -15.84 -13.18
C ALA A 667 38.00 -14.40 -13.20
N ARG A 668 38.80 -14.03 -12.19
CA ARG A 668 39.41 -12.70 -12.03
C ARG A 668 40.96 -12.80 -12.02
N PRO A 669 41.68 -11.79 -12.50
CA PRO A 669 43.14 -11.74 -12.44
C PRO A 669 43.64 -11.48 -11.01
N ASP A 670 44.88 -11.90 -10.72
CA ASP A 670 45.46 -11.91 -9.38
C ASP A 670 45.72 -10.50 -8.80
N ALA A 671 45.10 -10.18 -7.67
CA ALA A 671 45.20 -8.88 -7.00
C ALA A 671 46.61 -8.56 -6.48
N THR A 672 47.45 -9.59 -6.25
CA THR A 672 48.85 -9.39 -5.84
C THR A 672 49.73 -8.81 -6.96
N ALA A 673 49.21 -8.73 -8.19
CA ALA A 673 49.94 -8.29 -9.38
C ALA A 673 49.85 -6.77 -9.64
N THR A 674 48.93 -6.04 -8.99
CA THR A 674 48.67 -4.60 -9.19
C THR A 674 49.16 -3.77 -8.01
N GLY A 675 50.31 -3.09 -8.18
CA GLY A 675 50.92 -2.25 -7.15
C GLY A 675 50.23 -0.90 -6.94
N LEU A 676 49.03 -0.91 -6.33
CA LEU A 676 48.26 0.27 -5.93
C LEU A 676 47.87 0.19 -4.44
N ALA A 677 47.52 1.32 -3.85
CA ALA A 677 47.34 1.47 -2.40
C ALA A 677 45.96 0.98 -1.88
N PRO A 678 45.87 0.50 -0.62
CA PRO A 678 44.64 -0.09 -0.07
C PRO A 678 43.69 0.97 0.52
N ASP A 679 43.02 1.75 -0.32
CA ASP A 679 41.98 2.72 0.07
C ASP A 679 40.74 2.69 -0.87
N ALA A 680 40.54 1.59 -1.61
CA ALA A 680 39.48 1.45 -2.61
C ALA A 680 38.79 0.07 -2.61
N LEU A 681 38.72 -0.61 -1.46
CA LEU A 681 37.95 -1.84 -1.25
C LEU A 681 37.07 -1.68 -0.01
N ALA A 682 35.77 -1.97 -0.14
CA ALA A 682 34.87 -2.05 1.01
C ALA A 682 35.23 -3.26 1.88
N ALA A 683 35.10 -3.12 3.20
CA ALA A 683 35.51 -4.14 4.16
C ALA A 683 34.48 -5.30 4.28
N SER A 684 34.37 -6.10 3.22
CA SER A 684 33.54 -7.32 3.17
C SER A 684 34.18 -8.49 2.41
N ASP A 685 34.96 -8.22 1.34
CA ASP A 685 35.37 -9.25 0.36
C ASP A 685 36.65 -10.02 0.74
N ALA A 686 36.88 -10.27 2.03
CA ALA A 686 38.12 -10.88 2.53
C ALA A 686 38.27 -12.39 2.22
N ASP A 687 37.18 -13.08 1.88
CA ASP A 687 37.13 -14.53 1.65
C ASP A 687 36.85 -14.93 0.17
N ALA A 688 37.00 -14.00 -0.78
CA ALA A 688 36.84 -14.32 -2.19
C ALA A 688 37.94 -15.30 -2.69
N PRO A 689 37.59 -16.36 -3.45
CA PRO A 689 38.56 -17.38 -3.87
C PRO A 689 39.64 -16.80 -4.80
N SER A 690 40.85 -17.35 -4.68
CA SER A 690 42.06 -16.87 -5.36
C SER A 690 41.99 -16.99 -6.89
N ALA A 691 42.76 -16.14 -7.58
CA ALA A 691 42.81 -16.10 -9.04
C ALA A 691 43.27 -17.43 -9.67
N GLY A 692 42.64 -17.79 -10.79
CA GLY A 692 42.95 -19.00 -11.54
C GLY A 692 41.79 -19.47 -12.42
N ASP A 693 42.00 -20.61 -13.09
CA ASP A 693 40.98 -21.24 -13.92
C ASP A 693 39.76 -21.64 -13.09
N THR A 694 38.56 -21.29 -13.58
CA THR A 694 37.30 -21.51 -12.87
C THR A 694 36.37 -22.35 -13.72
N ALA A 695 35.80 -23.43 -13.16
CA ALA A 695 34.92 -24.35 -13.88
C ALA A 695 33.59 -24.58 -13.15
N ALA A 696 32.52 -24.80 -13.90
CA ALA A 696 31.19 -25.15 -13.39
C ALA A 696 30.47 -26.09 -14.37
N ASP A 697 29.92 -27.20 -13.85
CA ASP A 697 29.22 -28.19 -14.68
C ASP A 697 27.98 -27.58 -15.38
N THR A 698 27.29 -26.64 -14.71
CA THR A 698 26.14 -25.89 -15.25
C THR A 698 26.02 -24.49 -14.65
N ALA A 699 25.57 -23.51 -15.44
CA ALA A 699 25.06 -22.21 -14.97
C ALA A 699 23.79 -21.83 -15.74
N GLY A 700 22.93 -21.01 -15.15
CA GLY A 700 21.65 -20.64 -15.76
C GLY A 700 20.58 -20.21 -14.76
N ASP A 701 19.34 -20.18 -15.24
CA ASP A 701 18.11 -19.81 -14.51
C ASP A 701 17.54 -20.93 -13.60
N GLY A 702 18.19 -22.09 -13.55
CA GLY A 702 17.89 -23.17 -12.62
C GLY A 702 16.70 -24.03 -13.05
N ALA A 703 15.60 -23.97 -12.28
CA ALA A 703 14.39 -24.77 -12.53
C ALA A 703 13.54 -24.25 -13.70
N ALA A 704 13.78 -23.00 -14.10
CA ALA A 704 13.22 -22.39 -15.29
C ALA A 704 13.59 -23.14 -16.58
N GLY A 705 14.86 -23.53 -16.73
CA GLY A 705 15.35 -24.37 -17.83
C GLY A 705 15.41 -23.66 -19.18
N GLN A 706 15.44 -22.33 -19.19
CA GLN A 706 15.27 -21.49 -20.38
C GLN A 706 16.52 -20.64 -20.69
N ILE A 707 17.44 -20.46 -19.75
CA ILE A 707 18.82 -20.01 -19.96
C ILE A 707 19.71 -21.06 -19.30
N ARG A 708 20.41 -21.87 -20.11
CA ARG A 708 21.29 -22.93 -19.61
C ARG A 708 22.60 -23.00 -20.38
N ALA A 709 23.72 -22.91 -19.68
CA ALA A 709 25.03 -23.30 -20.17
C ALA A 709 25.60 -24.46 -19.34
N SER A 710 26.43 -25.31 -19.95
CA SER A 710 27.06 -26.45 -19.27
C SER A 710 28.50 -26.71 -19.72
N GLY A 711 29.27 -27.44 -18.90
CA GLY A 711 30.68 -27.75 -19.17
C GLY A 711 31.60 -26.52 -19.11
N ILE A 712 31.21 -25.51 -18.33
CA ILE A 712 31.81 -24.18 -18.34
C ILE A 712 33.23 -24.24 -17.76
N ARG A 713 34.20 -23.75 -18.54
CA ARG A 713 35.62 -23.69 -18.18
C ARG A 713 36.19 -22.34 -18.60
N LEU A 714 36.59 -21.54 -17.62
CA LEU A 714 37.12 -20.19 -17.76
C LEU A 714 38.60 -20.14 -17.39
N SER A 715 39.35 -19.25 -18.04
CA SER A 715 40.73 -18.89 -17.66
C SER A 715 40.89 -17.37 -17.63
N SER A 716 41.69 -16.88 -16.68
CA SER A 716 41.97 -15.46 -16.48
C SER A 716 43.46 -15.27 -16.19
N THR A 717 44.15 -14.50 -17.04
CA THR A 717 45.57 -14.17 -16.85
C THR A 717 45.85 -12.69 -17.14
N ARG A 718 47.10 -12.29 -16.91
CA ARG A 718 47.57 -10.91 -17.15
C ARG A 718 47.63 -10.54 -18.64
N GLY A 719 47.69 -11.52 -19.55
CA GLY A 719 47.86 -11.31 -20.99
C GLY A 719 46.84 -12.04 -21.87
N SER A 720 46.02 -12.89 -21.28
CA SER A 720 44.98 -13.68 -21.96
C SER A 720 43.78 -13.94 -21.05
N GLY A 721 42.65 -14.25 -21.65
CA GLY A 721 41.48 -14.79 -20.96
C GLY A 721 40.68 -15.69 -21.90
N SER A 722 39.98 -16.68 -21.37
CA SER A 722 39.16 -17.58 -22.16
C SER A 722 37.90 -18.02 -21.43
N ALA A 723 36.88 -18.37 -22.20
CA ALA A 723 35.63 -18.94 -21.73
C ALA A 723 35.18 -20.01 -22.71
N SER A 724 34.93 -21.23 -22.22
CA SER A 724 34.49 -22.36 -23.03
C SER A 724 33.30 -23.06 -22.38
N LEU A 725 32.30 -23.44 -23.18
CA LEU A 725 31.00 -23.95 -22.76
C LEU A 725 30.58 -25.08 -23.74
N ASP A 726 30.22 -26.26 -23.23
CA ASP A 726 30.05 -27.47 -24.05
C ASP A 726 28.68 -27.54 -24.76
N ASP A 727 27.63 -27.06 -24.11
CA ASP A 727 26.33 -26.74 -24.71
C ASP A 727 25.82 -25.44 -24.05
N VAL A 728 25.24 -24.55 -24.87
CA VAL A 728 24.46 -23.37 -24.46
C VAL A 728 23.09 -23.52 -25.12
N ASP A 729 22.07 -23.82 -24.31
CA ASP A 729 20.66 -23.95 -24.69
C ASP A 729 19.90 -22.74 -24.11
N LEU A 730 19.28 -21.92 -24.96
CA LEU A 730 18.41 -20.81 -24.60
C LEU A 730 17.02 -21.00 -25.23
N TYR A 731 15.98 -20.79 -24.43
CA TYR A 731 14.57 -20.77 -24.78
C TYR A 731 14.06 -22.00 -25.56
N PRO A 732 14.38 -23.23 -25.09
CA PRO A 732 14.17 -24.46 -25.85
C PRO A 732 12.68 -24.73 -26.11
N GLY A 733 12.34 -25.02 -27.37
CA GLY A 733 10.97 -25.29 -27.81
C GLY A 733 10.18 -24.05 -28.27
N SER A 734 10.72 -22.85 -28.08
CA SER A 734 10.18 -21.61 -28.66
C SER A 734 10.51 -21.47 -30.15
N ARG A 735 9.83 -20.54 -30.86
CA ARG A 735 10.16 -20.19 -32.26
C ARG A 735 11.53 -19.52 -32.42
N MET A 736 12.11 -19.07 -31.31
CA MET A 736 13.34 -18.29 -31.22
C MET A 736 14.48 -19.03 -30.50
N ALA A 737 14.31 -20.34 -30.25
CA ALA A 737 15.26 -21.17 -29.51
C ALA A 737 16.69 -21.10 -30.08
N VAL A 738 17.67 -21.00 -29.19
CA VAL A 738 19.11 -20.96 -29.49
C VAL A 738 19.77 -22.18 -28.86
N ARG A 739 20.52 -22.95 -29.65
CA ARG A 739 21.40 -24.00 -29.17
C ARG A 739 22.75 -23.90 -29.87
N ILE A 740 23.83 -23.69 -29.10
CA ILE A 740 25.21 -23.72 -29.60
C ILE A 740 25.99 -24.78 -28.82
N ARG A 741 26.74 -25.63 -29.53
CA ARG A 741 27.67 -26.60 -28.94
C ARG A 741 29.09 -26.08 -28.97
N GLY A 742 29.87 -26.42 -27.93
CA GLY A 742 31.30 -26.13 -27.86
C GLY A 742 31.65 -24.66 -28.11
N LEU A 743 30.86 -23.72 -27.58
CA LEU A 743 31.13 -22.29 -27.69
C LEU A 743 32.44 -21.99 -26.96
N ARG A 744 33.44 -21.50 -27.69
CA ARG A 744 34.78 -21.20 -27.14
C ARG A 744 35.19 -19.79 -27.54
N VAL A 745 35.53 -18.98 -26.54
CA VAL A 745 36.11 -17.64 -26.68
C VAL A 745 37.50 -17.67 -26.07
N ALA A 746 38.48 -17.15 -26.80
CA ALA A 746 39.83 -16.94 -26.31
C ALA A 746 40.36 -15.60 -26.78
N VAL A 747 40.96 -14.83 -25.87
CA VAL A 747 41.72 -13.63 -26.18
C VAL A 747 43.16 -13.87 -25.77
N GLU A 748 44.07 -13.87 -26.73
CA GLU A 748 45.50 -14.13 -26.53
C GLU A 748 46.31 -12.99 -27.15
N GLU A 749 47.17 -12.32 -26.37
CA GLU A 749 48.00 -11.19 -26.82
C GLU A 749 47.19 -10.06 -27.50
N GLY A 750 45.90 -9.91 -27.14
CA GLY A 750 44.98 -8.95 -27.74
C GLY A 750 44.32 -9.40 -29.05
N THR A 751 44.56 -10.62 -29.52
CA THR A 751 43.81 -11.24 -30.63
C THR A 751 42.64 -12.06 -30.07
N ALA A 752 41.43 -11.74 -30.49
CA ALA A 752 40.23 -12.51 -30.16
C ALA A 752 40.01 -13.65 -31.18
N ARG A 753 39.62 -14.84 -30.69
CA ARG A 753 38.99 -15.90 -31.49
C ARG A 753 37.74 -16.41 -30.80
N VAL A 754 36.73 -16.71 -31.60
CA VAL A 754 35.49 -17.36 -31.16
C VAL A 754 35.18 -18.51 -32.11
N SER A 755 34.77 -19.66 -31.58
CA SER A 755 34.41 -20.85 -32.37
C SER A 755 33.24 -21.60 -31.74
N SER A 756 32.59 -22.47 -32.52
CA SER A 756 31.61 -23.44 -32.01
C SER A 756 31.74 -24.79 -32.72
N ASP A 757 31.12 -25.82 -32.15
CA ASP A 757 30.92 -27.13 -32.77
C ASP A 757 29.56 -27.23 -33.48
N GLY A 758 28.97 -26.07 -33.82
CA GLY A 758 27.70 -25.93 -34.55
C GLY A 758 26.47 -25.81 -33.66
N GLY A 759 25.30 -25.59 -34.28
CA GLY A 759 24.09 -25.29 -33.53
C GLY A 759 22.84 -25.01 -34.37
N LEU A 760 21.79 -24.53 -33.70
CA LEU A 760 20.54 -24.01 -34.28
C LEU A 760 20.18 -22.68 -33.59
N ILE A 761 19.79 -21.67 -34.35
CA ILE A 761 19.41 -20.33 -33.85
C ILE A 761 18.12 -19.94 -34.57
N ALA A 762 16.99 -19.89 -33.85
CA ALA A 762 15.63 -19.78 -34.43
C ALA A 762 15.38 -20.71 -35.64
N GLY A 763 15.86 -21.96 -35.53
CA GLY A 763 15.77 -22.97 -36.59
C GLY A 763 16.76 -22.81 -37.75
N GLN A 764 17.54 -21.72 -37.82
CA GLN A 764 18.66 -21.58 -38.75
C GLN A 764 19.88 -22.36 -38.24
N ALA A 765 20.61 -23.06 -39.12
CA ALA A 765 21.76 -23.85 -38.70
C ALA A 765 23.05 -23.01 -38.56
N LEU A 766 23.70 -23.10 -37.40
CA LEU A 766 25.05 -22.59 -37.18
C LEU A 766 26.07 -23.68 -37.54
N ALA A 767 27.04 -23.34 -38.40
CA ALA A 767 28.11 -24.26 -38.80
C ALA A 767 29.18 -24.41 -37.71
N ALA A 768 29.77 -25.60 -37.63
CA ALA A 768 30.93 -25.87 -36.77
C ALA A 768 32.21 -25.25 -37.38
N GLY A 769 33.03 -24.61 -36.54
CA GLY A 769 34.27 -23.93 -36.93
C GLY A 769 34.48 -22.60 -36.21
N ASP A 770 35.44 -21.81 -36.71
CA ASP A 770 35.65 -20.43 -36.29
C ASP A 770 34.47 -19.55 -36.73
N ILE A 771 34.04 -18.65 -35.84
CA ILE A 771 32.94 -17.71 -36.07
C ILE A 771 33.55 -16.35 -36.42
N ALA A 772 33.10 -15.75 -37.53
CA ALA A 772 33.57 -14.42 -37.92
C ALA A 772 33.06 -13.35 -36.93
N PRO A 773 33.89 -12.37 -36.53
CA PRO A 773 33.47 -11.31 -35.63
C PRO A 773 32.20 -10.59 -36.10
N GLY A 774 31.23 -10.42 -35.20
CA GLY A 774 29.94 -9.79 -35.49
C GLY A 774 28.98 -10.63 -36.37
N THR A 775 29.10 -11.96 -36.37
CA THR A 775 28.14 -12.83 -37.09
C THR A 775 26.76 -12.71 -36.45
N ARG A 776 25.80 -12.10 -37.15
CA ARG A 776 24.46 -11.78 -36.63
C ARG A 776 23.39 -12.71 -37.19
N PHE A 777 22.48 -13.17 -36.33
CA PHE A 777 21.30 -13.96 -36.67
C PHE A 777 20.02 -13.20 -36.34
N ALA A 778 19.01 -13.37 -37.18
CA ALA A 778 17.65 -12.91 -36.94
C ALA A 778 16.77 -14.09 -36.50
N LEU A 779 16.25 -13.98 -35.28
CA LEU A 779 15.08 -14.68 -34.71
C LEU A 779 13.75 -14.30 -35.49
N PRO A 780 12.50 -14.51 -34.99
CA PRO A 780 11.26 -14.24 -35.78
C PRO A 780 10.43 -12.91 -35.66
N ASP A 781 10.37 -12.18 -34.53
CA ASP A 781 9.45 -11.02 -34.25
C ASP A 781 9.91 -9.59 -33.67
N GLY A 782 11.20 -9.18 -33.50
CA GLY A 782 11.71 -7.85 -32.98
C GLY A 782 12.87 -7.82 -31.92
N GLY A 783 14.17 -7.73 -32.26
CA GLY A 783 15.38 -7.89 -31.37
C GLY A 783 16.74 -8.23 -32.07
N SER A 784 17.59 -9.17 -31.60
CA SER A 784 18.90 -9.63 -32.14
C SER A 784 19.56 -10.90 -31.49
N VAL A 785 20.35 -11.67 -32.26
CA VAL A 785 21.52 -12.46 -31.75
C VAL A 785 22.80 -12.07 -32.51
N LEU A 786 23.90 -11.84 -31.80
CA LEU A 786 25.23 -11.50 -32.32
C LEU A 786 26.27 -12.45 -31.73
N LEU A 787 27.12 -13.02 -32.58
CA LEU A 787 28.22 -13.90 -32.18
C LEU A 787 29.57 -13.24 -32.42
N ALA A 788 30.55 -13.56 -31.57
CA ALA A 788 31.91 -13.06 -31.68
C ALA A 788 32.00 -11.52 -31.71
N GLU A 789 31.33 -10.87 -30.76
CA GLU A 789 31.41 -9.42 -30.58
C GLU A 789 32.73 -9.04 -29.88
N ASP A 790 33.34 -7.93 -30.28
CA ASP A 790 34.59 -7.39 -29.72
C ASP A 790 34.48 -5.86 -29.64
N VAL A 791 34.17 -5.34 -28.46
CA VAL A 791 33.91 -3.91 -28.20
C VAL A 791 35.02 -3.33 -27.33
N THR A 792 35.58 -2.20 -27.75
CA THR A 792 36.49 -1.38 -26.92
C THR A 792 35.83 -0.06 -26.59
N ALA A 793 35.56 0.19 -25.31
CA ALA A 793 34.85 1.37 -24.81
C ALA A 793 35.47 1.83 -23.47
N SER A 794 35.63 3.15 -23.29
CA SER A 794 36.13 3.76 -22.04
C SER A 794 37.43 3.12 -21.50
N ALA A 795 38.37 2.82 -22.40
CA ALA A 795 39.64 2.12 -22.14
C ALA A 795 39.53 0.65 -21.64
N ALA A 796 38.32 0.09 -21.51
CA ALA A 796 38.09 -1.33 -21.35
C ALA A 796 37.83 -2.01 -22.71
N ARG A 797 38.10 -3.31 -22.82
CA ARG A 797 37.73 -4.14 -23.98
C ARG A 797 36.99 -5.39 -23.52
N THR A 798 35.94 -5.75 -24.23
CA THR A 798 35.05 -6.88 -23.93
C THR A 798 34.84 -7.69 -25.20
N VAL A 799 35.13 -8.99 -25.12
CA VAL A 799 34.88 -9.97 -26.17
C VAL A 799 33.80 -10.93 -25.69
N THR A 800 32.74 -11.07 -26.47
CA THR A 800 31.53 -11.83 -26.12
C THR A 800 31.26 -12.91 -27.16
N GLY A 801 31.18 -14.17 -26.73
CA GLY A 801 30.98 -15.32 -27.61
C GLY A 801 29.60 -15.35 -28.25
N LEU A 802 28.57 -15.17 -27.42
CA LEU A 802 27.19 -14.91 -27.82
C LEU A 802 26.66 -13.72 -27.01
N HIS A 803 26.16 -12.71 -27.70
CA HIS A 803 25.39 -11.59 -27.16
C HIS A 803 24.01 -11.64 -27.82
N LEU A 804 22.96 -11.61 -27.02
CA LEU A 804 21.57 -11.68 -27.45
C LEU A 804 20.86 -10.50 -26.79
N VAL A 805 20.13 -9.74 -27.60
CA VAL A 805 19.53 -8.44 -27.24
C VAL A 805 18.13 -8.42 -27.80
N ASP A 806 17.11 -8.15 -26.98
CA ASP A 806 15.73 -8.12 -27.45
C ASP A 806 15.12 -6.72 -27.58
N ALA A 807 14.13 -6.57 -28.47
CA ALA A 807 13.44 -5.30 -28.72
C ALA A 807 11.90 -5.41 -28.68
N SER A 808 11.32 -6.59 -28.41
CA SER A 808 9.87 -6.79 -28.27
C SER A 808 9.36 -6.63 -26.83
N GLY A 809 10.26 -6.43 -25.87
CA GLY A 809 9.96 -6.34 -24.44
C GLY A 809 10.04 -7.68 -23.70
N LEU A 810 9.92 -8.81 -24.40
CA LEU A 810 10.08 -10.15 -23.82
C LEU A 810 11.56 -10.53 -23.65
N ALA A 811 12.18 -9.83 -22.70
CA ALA A 811 13.34 -10.21 -21.90
C ALA A 811 14.77 -10.13 -22.47
N ALA A 812 15.67 -9.88 -21.51
CA ALA A 812 17.08 -10.24 -21.44
C ALA A 812 18.05 -9.80 -22.54
N ASP A 813 18.90 -8.82 -22.20
CA ASP A 813 20.28 -8.86 -22.65
C ASP A 813 20.95 -10.09 -21.99
N VAL A 814 21.42 -11.02 -22.83
CA VAL A 814 22.13 -12.24 -22.42
C VAL A 814 23.51 -12.25 -23.07
N ALA A 815 24.54 -12.39 -22.24
CA ALA A 815 25.93 -12.49 -22.69
C ALA A 815 26.55 -13.80 -22.18
N ALA A 816 27.04 -14.64 -23.09
CA ALA A 816 27.62 -15.95 -22.79
C ALA A 816 29.03 -16.09 -23.39
N GLY A 817 29.94 -16.65 -22.59
CA GLY A 817 31.36 -16.75 -22.89
C GLY A 817 32.00 -15.37 -23.04
N VAL A 818 32.13 -14.62 -21.95
CA VAL A 818 32.62 -13.24 -21.98
C VAL A 818 34.01 -13.13 -21.39
N VAL A 819 34.89 -12.37 -22.05
CA VAL A 819 36.25 -12.06 -21.62
C VAL A 819 36.44 -10.55 -21.69
N THR A 820 36.71 -9.88 -20.57
CA THR A 820 36.72 -8.42 -20.46
C THR A 820 37.84 -7.88 -19.57
N THR A 821 38.36 -6.69 -19.87
CA THR A 821 39.24 -5.94 -18.96
C THR A 821 38.46 -5.03 -17.98
N ALA A 822 37.12 -5.00 -18.04
CA ALA A 822 36.30 -4.30 -17.05
C ALA A 822 36.22 -5.07 -15.72
N ALA A 823 35.90 -4.36 -14.64
CA ALA A 823 35.63 -4.97 -13.34
C ALA A 823 34.28 -5.70 -13.35
N VAL A 824 34.25 -6.94 -12.85
CA VAL A 824 33.04 -7.79 -12.81
C VAL A 824 32.58 -7.95 -11.36
N ALA A 825 31.38 -7.42 -11.05
CA ALA A 825 30.71 -7.60 -9.78
C ALA A 825 30.20 -9.05 -9.61
N VAL A 826 30.20 -9.54 -8.38
CA VAL A 826 29.83 -10.92 -8.01
C VAL A 826 29.13 -10.89 -6.65
N ASP A 827 28.13 -11.74 -6.45
CA ASP A 827 27.47 -11.95 -5.14
C ASP A 827 28.35 -12.86 -4.25
N PRO A 828 28.65 -12.50 -2.99
CA PRO A 828 29.49 -13.31 -2.10
C PRO A 828 28.86 -14.65 -1.67
N SER A 829 27.57 -14.93 -1.95
CA SER A 829 26.90 -16.19 -1.57
C SER A 829 27.26 -17.39 -2.48
N GLY A 830 28.55 -17.68 -2.65
CA GLY A 830 29.11 -18.70 -3.55
C GLY A 830 28.85 -20.16 -3.13
N GLY A 831 27.63 -20.66 -3.38
CA GLY A 831 27.24 -22.05 -3.13
C GLY A 831 27.79 -23.06 -4.14
N SER A 832 29.04 -23.51 -3.97
CA SER A 832 29.69 -24.50 -4.85
C SER A 832 29.00 -25.88 -4.82
N ALA A 833 28.14 -26.16 -5.80
CA ALA A 833 27.55 -27.48 -6.03
C ALA A 833 28.58 -28.45 -6.67
N SER A 834 29.38 -29.13 -5.84
CA SER A 834 30.33 -30.13 -6.31
C SER A 834 29.64 -31.44 -6.72
N GLY A 835 29.94 -31.92 -7.93
CA GLY A 835 29.27 -33.07 -8.54
C GLY A 835 29.56 -34.40 -7.85
N ALA A 836 28.52 -35.05 -7.31
CA ALA A 836 28.58 -36.43 -6.83
C ALA A 836 28.43 -37.42 -8.00
N GLY A 837 29.53 -37.69 -8.71
CA GLY A 837 29.56 -38.60 -9.87
C GLY A 837 29.12 -40.04 -9.54
N THR A 838 28.43 -40.68 -10.49
CA THR A 838 27.88 -42.05 -10.33
C THR A 838 28.97 -43.12 -10.40
N GLY A 839 29.66 -43.36 -9.28
CA GLY A 839 30.67 -44.42 -9.14
C GLY A 839 30.07 -45.79 -8.83
N THR A 840 29.95 -46.68 -9.83
CA THR A 840 29.53 -48.07 -9.63
C THR A 840 30.62 -48.92 -8.98
N GLY A 841 30.41 -49.34 -7.73
CA GLY A 841 31.38 -50.14 -6.97
C GLY A 841 31.27 -51.66 -7.18
N THR A 842 32.04 -52.22 -8.12
CA THR A 842 32.45 -53.64 -8.10
C THR A 842 33.89 -53.72 -7.61
N GLY A 843 34.10 -54.15 -6.36
CA GLY A 843 35.39 -53.97 -5.66
C GLY A 843 36.33 -55.17 -5.64
N ALA A 844 37.55 -54.93 -5.15
CA ALA A 844 38.49 -55.93 -4.67
C ALA A 844 39.50 -55.32 -3.67
N THR A 845 39.95 -56.12 -2.69
CA THR A 845 41.24 -56.09 -1.93
C THR A 845 42.11 -54.81 -1.94
N GLY A 846 42.60 -54.27 -0.81
CA GLY A 846 42.47 -54.68 0.61
C GLY A 846 43.66 -54.21 1.49
N THR A 847 43.68 -54.67 2.75
CA THR A 847 44.79 -54.61 3.76
C THR A 847 45.25 -53.27 4.37
N ALA A 848 45.14 -53.21 5.71
CA ALA A 848 46.06 -52.60 6.71
C ALA A 848 46.29 -51.06 6.73
N ALA A 849 46.47 -50.40 7.89
CA ALA A 849 46.21 -50.73 9.30
C ALA A 849 46.29 -49.45 10.17
N GLY A 850 45.74 -49.44 11.41
CA GLY A 850 46.06 -48.39 12.40
C GLY A 850 44.93 -47.79 13.26
N THR A 851 44.27 -48.59 14.11
CA THR A 851 43.57 -48.13 15.35
C THR A 851 44.58 -48.18 16.53
N PRO A 852 44.34 -47.62 17.74
CA PRO A 852 43.14 -46.99 18.32
C PRO A 852 43.42 -45.55 18.86
N ALA A 853 42.62 -44.86 19.68
CA ALA A 853 41.40 -45.12 20.48
C ALA A 853 40.58 -43.80 20.62
N GLY A 854 39.34 -43.73 21.13
CA GLY A 854 38.39 -44.73 21.63
C GLY A 854 37.44 -44.09 22.65
N GLY A 855 36.10 -44.28 22.53
CA GLY A 855 35.13 -43.60 23.41
C GLY A 855 33.67 -43.60 22.92
N THR A 856 33.01 -44.75 23.01
CA THR A 856 31.54 -44.95 22.95
C THR A 856 31.15 -45.80 24.19
N PRO A 857 29.87 -45.98 24.61
CA PRO A 857 28.57 -45.65 23.97
C PRO A 857 27.73 -44.71 24.88
N ALA A 858 26.39 -44.55 24.82
CA ALA A 858 25.25 -45.12 24.06
C ALA A 858 24.21 -43.97 23.86
N GLY A 859 23.16 -44.01 23.02
CA GLY A 859 22.39 -45.12 22.42
C GLY A 859 20.97 -45.14 23.01
N GLY A 860 19.89 -45.36 22.25
CA GLY A 860 19.75 -45.58 20.81
C GLY A 860 18.30 -45.99 20.46
N THR A 861 18.11 -46.68 19.33
CA THR A 861 16.91 -47.44 18.90
C THR A 861 15.56 -46.71 18.69
N SER A 862 14.69 -47.08 17.73
CA SER A 862 14.87 -47.81 16.45
C SER A 862 13.53 -47.92 15.68
N ALA A 863 13.63 -48.05 14.35
CA ALA A 863 12.67 -48.71 13.44
C ALA A 863 11.31 -48.03 13.16
N GLY A 864 10.88 -48.14 11.90
CA GLY A 864 9.61 -47.55 11.40
C GLY A 864 9.54 -47.43 9.86
N GLY A 865 10.11 -48.39 9.12
CA GLY A 865 10.16 -48.32 7.65
C GLY A 865 8.92 -48.89 6.97
N ALA A 866 8.42 -48.20 5.93
CA ALA A 866 7.43 -48.70 4.98
C ALA A 866 7.82 -48.26 3.56
N SER A 867 7.54 -49.08 2.55
CA SER A 867 8.11 -48.95 1.21
C SER A 867 7.07 -48.81 0.10
N VAL A 868 7.32 -47.87 -0.82
CA VAL A 868 6.87 -47.86 -2.23
C VAL A 868 5.37 -48.00 -2.50
N ALA A 869 4.76 -46.90 -2.96
CA ALA A 869 3.73 -46.93 -3.99
C ALA A 869 3.89 -45.68 -4.87
N GLY A 870 4.17 -45.87 -6.17
CA GLY A 870 4.24 -44.77 -7.14
C GLY A 870 2.92 -44.66 -7.91
N THR A 871 2.35 -43.46 -7.97
CA THR A 871 1.16 -43.15 -8.80
C THR A 871 1.40 -41.85 -9.56
N GLY A 872 1.75 -41.95 -10.84
CA GLY A 872 1.74 -40.79 -11.72
C GLY A 872 0.30 -40.36 -12.03
N ALA A 873 -0.02 -39.09 -11.83
CA ALA A 873 -1.27 -38.49 -12.29
C ALA A 873 -1.04 -37.82 -13.65
N LEU A 874 -1.88 -38.16 -14.63
CA LEU A 874 -1.78 -37.65 -16.00
C LEU A 874 -2.54 -36.33 -16.13
N ALA A 875 -1.89 -35.30 -16.69
CA ALA A 875 -2.58 -34.09 -17.12
C ALA A 875 -3.41 -34.34 -18.40
N PRO A 876 -4.59 -33.70 -18.58
CA PRO A 876 -5.30 -33.72 -19.85
C PRO A 876 -4.46 -33.07 -20.97
N GLY A 877 -4.43 -33.69 -22.14
CA GLY A 877 -3.67 -33.17 -23.29
C GLY A 877 -4.33 -31.96 -23.94
N ALA A 878 -3.52 -31.03 -24.45
CA ALA A 878 -3.98 -29.92 -25.27
C ALA A 878 -4.55 -30.39 -26.62
N LEU A 879 -5.47 -29.60 -27.19
CA LEU A 879 -5.99 -29.81 -28.53
C LEU A 879 -5.05 -29.22 -29.60
N SER A 880 -5.05 -29.81 -30.78
CA SER A 880 -4.33 -29.30 -31.96
C SER A 880 -5.01 -28.07 -32.55
N ALA A 881 -4.22 -27.20 -33.19
CA ALA A 881 -4.64 -25.90 -33.75
C ALA A 881 -5.61 -25.99 -34.95
N ASP A 882 -6.02 -27.19 -35.35
CA ASP A 882 -6.93 -27.52 -36.46
C ASP A 882 -8.23 -28.20 -35.99
N GLY A 883 -8.49 -28.25 -34.67
CA GLY A 883 -9.77 -28.65 -34.08
C GLY A 883 -10.18 -30.12 -34.30
N SER A 884 -9.27 -30.97 -34.79
CA SER A 884 -9.58 -32.32 -35.24
C SER A 884 -9.03 -33.38 -34.28
N SER A 885 -9.92 -34.12 -33.61
CA SER A 885 -9.53 -35.19 -32.67
C SER A 885 -9.10 -36.47 -33.41
N PRO A 886 -7.96 -37.10 -33.06
CA PRO A 886 -7.57 -38.40 -33.61
C PRO A 886 -8.48 -39.52 -33.10
N ALA A 887 -8.79 -40.50 -33.96
CA ALA A 887 -9.80 -41.53 -33.70
C ALA A 887 -9.20 -42.93 -33.42
N GLY A 888 -9.84 -43.66 -32.49
CA GLY A 888 -9.52 -45.04 -32.14
C GLY A 888 -8.73 -45.16 -30.82
N THR A 889 -8.97 -46.17 -29.97
CA THR A 889 -9.66 -47.46 -30.19
C THR A 889 -10.91 -47.65 -29.33
N SER A 890 -11.65 -48.75 -29.55
CA SER A 890 -13.00 -48.96 -29.02
C SER A 890 -13.16 -50.26 -28.22
N GLY A 891 -14.04 -50.24 -27.22
CA GLY A 891 -14.52 -51.40 -26.47
C GLY A 891 -15.96 -51.16 -26.03
N ALA A 892 -16.90 -51.99 -26.50
CA ALA A 892 -18.33 -51.69 -26.42
C ALA A 892 -19.08 -52.59 -25.41
N ASN A 893 -20.10 -52.03 -24.75
CA ASN A 893 -21.43 -52.61 -24.44
C ASN A 893 -22.14 -51.78 -23.35
N ALA A 894 -23.46 -51.67 -23.22
CA ALA A 894 -24.59 -51.56 -24.16
C ALA A 894 -25.90 -51.50 -23.33
N ARG A 895 -26.89 -50.69 -23.75
CA ARG A 895 -28.23 -50.48 -23.12
C ARG A 895 -28.20 -49.63 -21.83
N GLY A 896 -29.14 -48.71 -21.57
CA GLY A 896 -30.25 -48.26 -22.42
C GLY A 896 -31.16 -47.18 -21.77
N SER A 897 -32.12 -46.68 -22.56
CA SER A 897 -33.28 -45.83 -22.20
C SER A 897 -33.06 -44.50 -21.43
N LEU A 898 -32.99 -43.40 -22.20
CA LEU A 898 -33.83 -42.20 -21.99
C LEU A 898 -35.33 -42.57 -22.29
N PRO A 899 -36.38 -41.80 -21.88
CA PRO A 899 -36.46 -40.33 -22.00
C PRO A 899 -37.42 -39.55 -21.04
N ARG A 900 -37.63 -38.25 -21.38
CA ARG A 900 -38.79 -37.36 -21.07
C ARG A 900 -38.85 -36.73 -19.66
N THR A 901 -38.53 -35.43 -19.51
CA THR A 901 -39.30 -34.18 -19.81
C THR A 901 -40.34 -33.80 -18.77
N GLY A 902 -40.21 -32.60 -18.18
CA GLY A 902 -41.24 -31.95 -17.36
C GLY A 902 -40.74 -30.61 -16.80
N SER A 903 -41.24 -29.49 -17.34
CA SER A 903 -40.83 -28.13 -16.96
C SER A 903 -42.01 -27.33 -16.38
N SER A 904 -41.83 -26.81 -15.14
CA SER A 904 -42.59 -25.70 -14.51
C SER A 904 -44.13 -25.89 -14.40
N PRO A 905 -44.91 -24.99 -13.72
CA PRO A 905 -44.55 -23.79 -12.95
C PRO A 905 -45.06 -23.75 -11.49
N ALA A 906 -44.54 -22.79 -10.69
CA ALA A 906 -45.13 -22.40 -9.39
C ALA A 906 -44.75 -20.96 -8.92
N SER A 907 -44.57 -20.01 -9.84
CA SER A 907 -44.16 -18.64 -9.51
C SER A 907 -45.33 -17.78 -8.98
N ALA A 908 -45.77 -18.01 -7.74
CA ALA A 908 -46.89 -17.27 -7.15
C ALA A 908 -46.91 -17.22 -5.60
N LEU A 909 -46.10 -16.33 -4.99
CA LEU A 909 -46.40 -15.59 -3.73
C LEU A 909 -45.23 -14.67 -3.29
N ALA A 910 -44.84 -13.73 -4.14
CA ALA A 910 -43.75 -12.79 -3.87
C ALA A 910 -44.23 -11.33 -3.71
N LEU A 911 -45.09 -11.05 -2.70
CA LEU A 911 -45.54 -9.67 -2.42
C LEU A 911 -46.09 -9.43 -0.99
N ALA A 912 -45.34 -9.72 0.07
CA ALA A 912 -45.79 -9.44 1.46
C ALA A 912 -44.68 -9.30 2.54
N ALA A 913 -43.59 -8.56 2.29
CA ALA A 913 -42.52 -8.39 3.30
C ALA A 913 -41.86 -6.99 3.39
N LEU A 914 -42.20 -6.03 2.53
CA LEU A 914 -41.49 -4.74 2.42
C LEU A 914 -42.03 -3.61 3.34
N LEU A 915 -42.72 -3.93 4.44
CA LEU A 915 -43.42 -2.94 5.28
C LEU A 915 -43.41 -3.27 6.79
N LEU A 916 -42.26 -3.57 7.41
CA LEU A 916 -42.17 -3.66 8.88
C LEU A 916 -40.77 -3.47 9.53
N VAL A 917 -39.91 -2.60 8.99
CA VAL A 917 -38.63 -2.21 9.64
C VAL A 917 -38.69 -0.84 10.32
N VAL A 918 -39.59 0.06 9.90
CA VAL A 918 -39.87 1.32 10.61
C VAL A 918 -40.74 1.02 11.85
N GLY A 919 -40.14 0.50 12.93
CA GLY A 919 -40.93 0.00 14.07
C GLY A 919 -40.24 -0.28 15.42
N SER A 920 -38.92 -0.13 15.58
CA SER A 920 -38.22 -0.58 16.80
C SER A 920 -37.22 0.41 17.45
N ALA A 921 -37.07 1.63 16.91
CA ALA A 921 -36.19 2.67 17.49
C ALA A 921 -36.75 3.36 18.77
N ALA A 922 -37.91 2.93 19.29
CA ALA A 922 -38.65 3.63 20.35
C ALA A 922 -38.74 2.86 21.69
N ALA A 923 -37.88 1.85 21.92
CA ALA A 923 -38.04 0.86 22.99
C ALA A 923 -36.92 0.82 24.07
N LEU A 924 -35.87 1.64 23.98
CA LEU A 924 -34.74 1.65 24.92
C LEU A 924 -34.80 2.77 25.97
N GLU A 925 -35.34 3.94 25.62
CA GLU A 925 -35.36 5.14 26.48
C GLU A 925 -36.15 4.98 27.79
N ALA A 926 -37.11 4.05 27.82
CA ALA A 926 -38.01 3.84 28.95
C ALA A 926 -37.35 3.18 30.19
N ARG A 927 -36.11 2.67 30.10
CA ARG A 927 -35.53 1.81 31.14
C ARG A 927 -34.54 2.48 32.11
N ARG A 928 -33.99 3.68 31.81
CA ARG A 928 -33.04 4.38 32.71
C ARG A 928 -33.71 5.30 33.76
N ARG A 929 -34.96 5.77 33.57
CA ARG A 929 -35.64 6.71 34.51
C ARG A 929 -36.53 6.07 35.60
N ARG A 930 -36.16 4.91 36.18
CA ARG A 930 -36.86 4.29 37.34
C ARG A 930 -35.94 3.70 38.43
N ARG A 931 -34.79 4.34 38.71
CA ARG A 931 -33.95 4.06 39.90
C ARG A 931 -33.51 5.34 40.64
N ALA A 932 -34.42 6.30 40.77
CA ALA A 932 -34.32 7.38 41.75
C ALA A 932 -35.68 7.56 42.45
N HIS A 933 -35.66 7.99 43.71
CA HIS A 933 -36.85 8.28 44.54
C HIS A 933 -37.79 7.08 44.82
N GLN A 934 -37.44 6.27 45.83
CA GLN A 934 -38.30 6.14 47.02
C GLN A 934 -37.52 5.50 48.19
N GLY A 935 -37.24 6.31 49.21
CA GLY A 935 -36.59 5.87 50.44
C GLY A 935 -37.18 6.59 51.66
N ARG A 936 -37.18 5.90 52.81
CA ARG A 936 -37.58 6.38 54.15
C ARG A 936 -39.03 6.86 54.38
N ARG A 937 -39.80 5.94 54.97
CA ARG A 937 -40.66 6.14 56.16
C ARG A 937 -40.38 4.95 57.12
N PRO A 938 -40.81 4.94 58.40
CA PRO A 938 -41.66 5.90 59.11
C PRO A 938 -41.09 6.39 60.46
N ALA A 939 -41.81 7.35 61.08
CA ALA A 939 -41.97 7.46 62.54
C ALA A 939 -43.37 8.05 62.81
N ARG A 940 -43.95 7.81 63.99
CA ARG A 940 -45.30 8.29 64.35
C ARG A 940 -45.45 8.49 65.86
N ALA A 941 -45.50 9.75 66.28
CA ALA A 941 -46.00 10.25 67.55
C ALA A 941 -46.53 11.66 67.29
#